data_AF-A0A979FSC5-F1
#
_entry.id   AF-A0A979FSC5-F1
#
_cell.length_a   1.000
_cell.length_b   1.000
_cell.length_c   1.000
_cell.angle_alpha   90.00
_cell.angle_beta   90.00
_cell.angle_gamma   90.00
#
_symmetry.space_group_name_H-M   'P 1'
#
loop_
_entity.id
_entity.type
_entity.pdbx_description
1 polymer ?
#
loop_
_entity_poly.entity_id
_entity_poly.type
_entity_poly.pdbx_seq_one_letter_code
_entity_poly.pdbx_strand_id
1 'polypeptide(L)'
;MRNLHNAADAQRFTELTKALVELVQESGRFYALPQADVDAEVQNLNNEIEKAKTMDSQSIYYGCTRLVFSGKKAVRLLWKAKLAYENFSMDEDKVRRQAVFHALDVNMQETGRGKIFSYTKIFEAYEKVMVVTGVAGSGKTTLVKNIVLQFFISEQGAADYFRSFNQLIFYECMDRTSLTLNDVILQHYKDLCIELGKENVLLALLRLDVLFIIDGFDEVNNVSKNVVIEIFEMIWGSNCRVLITTRPHAVMKKLVPLLKNYDVSFTQYEILPLTKLADQLEFLRRYEKSYSDGTPTGEMTRSFESMNEDVRSQFCEPINLVHFCEMYKHFPEVISSWQTPKDIAPHKLRLYRELARTKLADFIDEDLDVLLNSLFAVVGAAALDLLSDNVSILPEAELIGIKEKCQVLPKGNNKVDPAVVLSVVLTEHKPIGLNKGSRYEFKHKSEQEMFAGHYIIQRIIGGSADPLYSILGVPKEKMSRLGEVLLYVVVALRRDSPRHLTRRWGELKEALQDASVTAEDVMDCVTHYRPVGAVAELVALVGDQKRWLVRNARHVAAVATMLRHARHPRYAQIYSVDVNMEAAALRGVLWKAFVAAARDVGVRIELSSPDRYDPHDDLLLPLHNSGVRLEWFSGCVGTSAGVAALAAVARGARLDIRMAAPLDLSTLRGKYGDLRVYTRPIPPPGPSSPAWPLPPSPLLCVEGADEVSWGAVAHTITSLAPPDKSSSVIPPGCKNRTGVPRFRKLRLPGSRLRAAELPPLMQALRDEGVRTGILGDTRAEVD
;
A
#
# COMPACT_ATOMS: atom_id res chain seq x y z
N MET A 1 42.24 32.83 -35.66
CA MET A 1 41.38 33.77 -34.90
C MET A 1 41.24 33.38 -33.41
N ARG A 2 42.31 33.00 -32.71
CA ARG A 2 42.28 32.60 -31.27
C ARG A 2 42.99 33.56 -30.30
N ASN A 3 43.58 34.66 -30.79
CA ASN A 3 44.43 35.53 -29.95
C ASN A 3 43.79 36.85 -29.48
N LEU A 4 42.54 37.15 -29.88
CA LEU A 4 41.85 38.40 -29.47
C LEU A 4 40.84 38.21 -28.33
N HIS A 5 40.37 36.99 -28.05
CA HIS A 5 39.51 36.71 -26.89
C HIS A 5 40.30 36.56 -25.58
N ASN A 6 41.51 35.99 -25.62
CA ASN A 6 42.30 35.77 -24.40
C ASN A 6 42.77 37.06 -23.70
N ALA A 7 43.05 38.12 -24.45
CA ALA A 7 43.48 39.40 -23.87
C ALA A 7 42.31 40.15 -23.21
N ALA A 8 41.12 40.10 -23.82
CA ALA A 8 39.91 40.72 -23.28
C ALA A 8 39.41 40.03 -22.01
N ASP A 9 39.54 38.70 -21.92
CA ASP A 9 39.19 37.94 -20.71
C ASP A 9 40.20 38.13 -19.58
N ALA A 10 41.49 38.28 -19.88
CA ALA A 10 42.52 38.58 -18.87
C ALA A 10 42.34 39.98 -18.24
N GLN A 11 41.97 40.97 -19.06
CA GLN A 11 41.69 42.33 -18.58
C GLN A 11 40.43 42.36 -17.70
N ARG A 12 39.35 41.68 -18.12
CA ARG A 12 38.13 41.53 -17.30
C ARG A 12 38.40 40.82 -15.99
N PHE A 13 39.22 39.77 -15.98
CA PHE A 13 39.58 39.06 -14.75
C PHE A 13 40.36 39.95 -13.77
N THR A 14 41.23 40.81 -14.30
CA THR A 14 41.98 41.79 -13.52
C THR A 14 41.05 42.86 -12.93
N GLU A 15 40.11 43.38 -13.73
CA GLU A 15 39.08 44.33 -13.27
C GLU A 15 38.19 43.73 -12.18
N LEU A 16 37.78 42.47 -12.33
CA LEU A 16 36.95 41.76 -11.36
C LEU A 16 37.69 41.48 -10.04
N THR A 17 38.96 41.10 -10.13
CA THR A 17 39.85 40.92 -8.97
C THR A 17 39.95 42.22 -8.17
N LYS A 18 40.15 43.34 -8.87
CA LYS A 18 40.22 44.66 -8.26
C LYS A 18 38.90 45.03 -7.57
N ALA A 19 37.77 44.80 -8.24
CA ALA A 19 36.45 45.10 -7.68
C ALA A 19 36.14 44.28 -6.41
N LEU A 20 36.55 43.00 -6.35
CA LEU A 20 36.37 42.16 -5.16
C LEU A 20 37.22 42.63 -3.98
N VAL A 21 38.47 43.03 -4.24
CA VAL A 21 39.33 43.61 -3.20
C VAL A 21 38.76 44.93 -2.68
N GLU A 22 38.28 45.79 -3.57
CA GLU A 22 37.61 47.05 -3.20
C GLU A 22 36.35 46.77 -2.36
N LEU A 23 35.56 45.74 -2.70
CA LEU A 23 34.36 45.36 -1.95
C LEU A 23 34.69 44.92 -0.51
N VAL A 24 35.75 44.11 -0.33
CA VAL A 24 36.20 43.67 1.01
C VAL A 24 36.67 44.87 1.84
N GLN A 25 37.43 45.78 1.23
CA GLN A 25 37.89 47.01 1.87
C GLN A 25 36.72 47.90 2.29
N GLU A 26 35.72 48.07 1.42
CA GLU A 26 34.57 48.93 1.70
C GLU A 26 33.61 48.31 2.72
N SER A 27 33.49 46.97 2.72
CA SER A 27 32.79 46.24 3.77
C SER A 27 33.49 46.41 5.12
N GLY A 28 34.82 46.32 5.15
CA GLY A 28 35.63 46.58 6.35
C GLY A 28 35.40 47.98 6.92
N ARG A 29 35.36 49.01 6.06
CA ARG A 29 35.03 50.39 6.45
C ARG A 29 33.60 50.52 6.96
N PHE A 30 32.64 49.91 6.29
CA PHE A 30 31.22 49.99 6.64
C PHE A 30 30.92 49.34 8.01
N TYR A 31 31.57 48.22 8.32
CA TYR A 31 31.41 47.50 9.59
C TYR A 31 32.42 47.89 10.67
N ALA A 32 33.27 48.89 10.42
CA ALA A 32 34.33 49.34 11.33
C ALA A 32 35.23 48.20 11.85
N LEU A 33 35.59 47.26 10.96
CA LEU A 33 36.47 46.14 11.31
C LEU A 33 37.92 46.62 11.49
N PRO A 34 38.71 45.98 12.37
CA PRO A 34 40.15 46.25 12.48
C PRO A 34 40.85 46.08 11.14
N GLN A 35 41.73 47.02 10.77
CA GLN A 35 42.43 46.99 9.48
C GLN A 35 43.22 45.70 9.28
N ALA A 36 43.76 45.11 10.35
CA ALA A 36 44.48 43.83 10.30
C ALA A 36 43.59 42.66 9.83
N ASP A 37 42.30 42.66 10.19
CA ASP A 37 41.36 41.61 9.79
C ASP A 37 40.93 41.81 8.33
N VAL A 38 40.75 43.07 7.91
CA VAL A 38 40.47 43.43 6.51
C VAL A 38 41.65 43.06 5.60
N ASP A 39 42.87 43.35 6.02
CA ASP A 39 44.09 43.02 5.28
C ASP A 39 44.30 41.51 5.21
N ALA A 40 44.03 40.78 6.30
CA ALA A 40 44.08 39.31 6.31
C ALA A 40 43.08 38.70 5.31
N GLU A 41 41.87 39.26 5.22
CA GLU A 41 40.85 38.76 4.30
C GLU A 41 41.12 39.14 2.85
N VAL A 42 41.66 40.33 2.58
CA VAL A 42 42.18 40.71 1.26
C VAL A 42 43.33 39.79 0.85
N GLN A 43 44.21 39.42 1.79
CA GLN A 43 45.31 38.51 1.53
C GLN A 43 44.83 37.08 1.26
N ASN A 44 43.81 36.61 2.01
CA ASN A 44 43.15 35.33 1.77
C ASN A 44 42.47 35.29 0.39
N LEU A 45 41.72 36.33 0.03
CA LEU A 45 41.10 36.49 -1.28
C LEU A 45 42.14 36.49 -2.41
N ASN A 46 43.24 37.23 -2.27
CA ASN A 46 44.32 37.24 -3.26
C ASN A 46 44.98 35.87 -3.40
N ASN A 47 45.16 35.14 -2.30
CA ASN A 47 45.68 33.77 -2.33
C ASN A 47 44.72 32.82 -3.07
N GLU A 48 43.41 32.93 -2.86
CA GLU A 48 42.39 32.16 -3.59
C GLU A 48 42.34 32.53 -5.08
N ILE A 49 42.53 33.80 -5.42
CA ILE A 49 42.58 34.27 -6.82
C ILE A 49 43.86 33.79 -7.52
N GLU A 50 45.02 33.81 -6.86
CA GLU A 50 46.27 33.27 -7.41
C GLU A 50 46.21 31.76 -7.57
N LYS A 51 45.56 31.04 -6.64
CA LYS A 51 45.22 29.62 -6.84
C LYS A 51 44.35 29.45 -8.09
N ALA A 52 43.32 30.28 -8.28
CA ALA A 52 42.44 30.19 -9.45
C ALA A 52 43.14 30.51 -10.79
N LYS A 53 44.12 31.42 -10.80
CA LYS A 53 44.93 31.75 -11.99
C LYS A 53 45.92 30.65 -12.38
N THR A 54 46.41 29.89 -11.39
CA THR A 54 47.39 28.83 -11.58
C THR A 54 46.75 27.44 -11.72
N MET A 55 45.41 27.36 -11.72
CA MET A 55 44.68 26.10 -11.83
C MET A 55 44.88 25.43 -13.20
N ASP A 56 45.67 24.37 -13.18
CA ASP A 56 45.70 23.37 -14.25
C ASP A 56 44.30 22.78 -14.44
N SER A 57 43.86 22.61 -15.68
CA SER A 57 42.62 21.89 -15.99
C SER A 57 42.64 20.42 -15.53
N GLN A 58 43.83 19.88 -15.18
CA GLN A 58 43.98 18.59 -14.51
C GLN A 58 43.77 18.63 -12.98
N SER A 59 43.63 19.81 -12.36
CA SER A 59 43.36 19.94 -10.93
C SER A 59 41.94 19.48 -10.58
N ILE A 60 41.83 18.57 -9.60
CA ILE A 60 40.53 18.12 -9.06
C ILE A 60 39.68 19.29 -8.57
N TYR A 61 40.31 20.35 -8.04
CA TYR A 61 39.61 21.55 -7.55
C TYR A 61 38.92 22.32 -8.69
N TYR A 62 39.56 22.40 -9.86
CA TYR A 62 38.93 22.97 -11.05
C TYR A 62 37.69 22.15 -11.43
N GLY A 63 37.79 20.82 -11.40
CA GLY A 63 36.66 19.91 -11.59
C GLY A 63 35.51 20.14 -10.60
N CYS A 64 35.82 20.27 -9.30
CA CYS A 64 34.81 20.56 -8.27
C CYS A 64 34.10 21.89 -8.54
N THR A 65 34.87 22.93 -8.86
CA THR A 65 34.35 24.27 -9.18
C THR A 65 33.42 24.21 -10.39
N ARG A 66 33.84 23.54 -11.48
CA ARG A 66 33.02 23.40 -12.70
C ARG A 66 31.72 22.65 -12.44
N LEU A 67 31.75 21.58 -11.65
CA LEU A 67 30.56 20.85 -11.24
C LEU A 67 29.61 21.74 -10.44
N VAL A 68 30.09 22.46 -9.43
CA VAL A 68 29.25 23.34 -8.60
C VAL A 68 28.59 24.44 -9.44
N PHE A 69 29.35 25.12 -10.31
CA PHE A 69 28.81 26.24 -11.09
C PHE A 69 27.93 25.82 -12.27
N SER A 70 28.23 24.71 -12.93
CA SER A 70 27.61 24.36 -14.22
C SER A 70 27.01 22.94 -14.29
N GLY A 71 27.39 22.05 -13.38
CA GLY A 71 26.94 20.65 -13.34
C GLY A 71 25.42 20.52 -13.23
N LYS A 72 24.80 21.25 -12.28
CA LYS A 72 23.33 21.24 -12.14
C LYS A 72 22.62 21.67 -13.42
N LYS A 73 23.11 22.72 -14.09
CA LYS A 73 22.51 23.24 -15.32
C LYS A 73 22.66 22.25 -16.50
N ALA A 74 23.83 21.61 -16.62
CA ALA A 74 24.11 20.63 -17.66
C ALA A 74 23.17 19.41 -17.54
N VAL A 75 23.10 18.85 -16.33
CA VAL A 75 22.28 17.66 -16.04
C VAL A 75 20.78 17.97 -16.07
N ARG A 76 20.38 19.20 -15.70
CA ARG A 76 18.98 19.66 -15.81
C ARG A 76 18.43 19.55 -17.22
N LEU A 77 19.19 19.97 -18.23
CA LEU A 77 18.71 19.95 -19.63
C LEU A 77 18.49 18.51 -20.10
N LEU A 78 19.41 17.61 -19.76
CA LEU A 78 19.31 16.17 -20.04
C LEU A 78 18.03 15.57 -19.44
N TRP A 79 17.82 15.77 -18.14
CA TRP A 79 16.69 15.15 -17.45
C TRP A 79 15.37 15.85 -17.70
N LYS A 80 15.33 17.17 -17.88
CA LYS A 80 14.09 17.87 -18.23
C LYS A 80 13.53 17.35 -19.56
N ALA A 81 14.38 17.12 -20.56
CA ALA A 81 13.95 16.56 -21.83
C ALA A 81 13.40 15.12 -21.68
N LYS A 82 13.99 14.31 -20.81
CA LYS A 82 13.61 12.90 -20.60
C LYS A 82 12.45 12.69 -19.62
N LEU A 83 12.28 13.58 -18.65
CA LEU A 83 11.43 13.36 -17.48
C LEU A 83 10.30 14.38 -17.33
N ALA A 84 10.26 15.49 -18.08
CA ALA A 84 9.24 16.52 -17.87
C ALA A 84 7.81 16.04 -18.08
N TYR A 85 7.63 15.03 -18.94
CA TYR A 85 6.33 14.49 -19.30
C TYR A 85 6.23 13.03 -18.85
N GLU A 86 5.07 12.67 -18.32
CA GLU A 86 4.62 11.29 -18.35
C GLU A 86 3.92 11.09 -19.69
N ASN A 87 4.42 10.15 -20.48
CA ASN A 87 3.64 9.62 -21.58
C ASN A 87 2.61 8.69 -20.95
N PHE A 88 1.33 9.04 -21.00
CA PHE A 88 0.35 8.00 -20.79
C PHE A 88 0.55 6.95 -21.86
N SER A 89 0.52 5.69 -21.45
CA SER A 89 0.77 4.55 -22.32
C SER A 89 -0.28 4.41 -23.45
N MET A 90 -1.27 5.31 -23.50
CA MET A 90 -2.59 5.01 -24.01
C MET A 90 -3.09 6.03 -25.05
N ASP A 91 -2.68 7.30 -25.01
CA ASP A 91 -3.03 8.34 -26.01
C ASP A 91 -1.82 9.26 -26.30
N GLU A 92 -1.86 10.10 -27.35
CA GLU A 92 -0.79 11.09 -27.62
C GLU A 92 -0.68 12.19 -26.55
N ASP A 93 -1.64 12.24 -25.63
CA ASP A 93 -1.72 13.19 -24.53
C ASP A 93 -0.55 13.02 -23.54
N LYS A 94 0.30 14.05 -23.49
CA LYS A 94 1.41 14.15 -22.54
C LYS A 94 1.00 15.04 -21.38
N VAL A 95 0.99 14.48 -20.18
CA VAL A 95 0.83 15.30 -18.97
C VAL A 95 2.18 15.68 -18.39
N ARG A 96 2.26 16.90 -17.86
CA ARG A 96 3.46 17.35 -17.15
C ARG A 96 3.54 16.59 -15.83
N ARG A 97 4.62 15.82 -15.62
CA ARG A 97 4.80 14.97 -14.43
C ARG A 97 4.58 15.74 -13.12
N GLN A 98 5.13 16.95 -13.03
CA GLN A 98 5.01 17.81 -11.84
C GLN A 98 3.58 18.31 -11.60
N ALA A 99 2.76 18.45 -12.63
CA ALA A 99 1.37 18.91 -12.49
C ALA A 99 0.46 17.81 -11.92
N VAL A 100 0.76 16.55 -12.21
CA VAL A 100 -0.02 15.38 -11.80
C VAL A 100 0.59 14.60 -10.65
N PHE A 101 1.82 14.92 -10.24
CA PHE A 101 2.49 14.25 -9.13
C PHE A 101 1.69 14.42 -7.83
N HIS A 102 1.33 13.30 -7.21
CA HIS A 102 0.73 13.25 -5.88
C HIS A 102 1.82 12.83 -4.87
N ALA A 103 1.93 13.56 -3.76
CA ALA A 103 2.91 13.26 -2.74
C ALA A 103 2.55 11.94 -2.05
N LEU A 104 3.48 10.99 -2.04
CA LEU A 104 3.25 9.68 -1.44
C LEU A 104 3.58 9.70 0.05
N ASP A 105 2.75 9.02 0.83
CA ASP A 105 2.99 8.71 2.23
C ASP A 105 3.93 7.51 2.35
N VAL A 106 4.85 7.57 3.30
CA VAL A 106 5.80 6.51 3.61
C VAL A 106 5.78 6.13 5.09
N ASN A 107 6.03 4.87 5.39
CA ASN A 107 6.24 4.37 6.75
C ASN A 107 7.69 3.94 6.95
N MET A 108 8.30 4.33 8.07
CA MET A 108 9.69 3.96 8.39
C MET A 108 9.70 2.67 9.21
N GLN A 109 10.29 1.59 8.68
CA GLN A 109 10.13 0.26 9.26
C GLN A 109 10.84 0.07 10.62
N GLU A 110 11.89 0.85 10.94
CA GLU A 110 12.70 0.65 12.16
C GLU A 110 12.00 0.97 13.49
N THR A 111 10.90 1.73 13.49
CA THR A 111 10.33 2.22 14.77
C THR A 111 9.20 1.38 15.36
N GLY A 112 8.71 0.34 14.66
CA GLY A 112 7.63 -0.55 15.13
C GLY A 112 6.30 0.15 15.46
N ARG A 113 6.24 1.48 15.35
CA ARG A 113 5.07 2.34 15.49
C ARG A 113 4.78 2.80 14.08
N GLY A 114 3.71 2.32 13.45
CA GLY A 114 3.29 2.69 12.09
C GLY A 114 2.98 4.18 11.93
N LYS A 115 3.98 5.04 12.10
CA LYS A 115 3.92 6.48 11.90
C LYS A 115 4.08 6.75 10.42
N ILE A 116 3.10 7.47 9.88
CA ILE A 116 3.04 7.88 8.49
C ILE A 116 3.79 9.20 8.35
N PHE A 117 4.66 9.29 7.36
CA PHE A 117 5.46 10.48 7.04
C PHE A 117 5.29 10.86 5.56
N SER A 118 5.50 12.13 5.23
CA SER A 118 5.70 12.52 3.83
C SER A 118 7.00 11.92 3.29
N TYR A 119 7.05 11.59 1.99
CA TYR A 119 8.27 11.08 1.35
C TYR A 119 9.51 11.98 1.55
N THR A 120 9.34 13.28 1.81
CA THR A 120 10.46 14.20 2.06
C THR A 120 11.26 13.81 3.30
N LYS A 121 10.66 13.09 4.26
CA LYS A 121 11.31 12.59 5.48
C LYS A 121 12.44 11.61 5.19
N ILE A 122 12.46 10.99 4.00
CA ILE A 122 13.53 10.08 3.55
C ILE A 122 14.90 10.77 3.65
N PHE A 123 14.97 12.06 3.30
CA PHE A 123 16.23 12.81 3.27
C PHE A 123 16.74 13.20 4.67
N GLU A 124 15.94 13.01 5.71
CA GLU A 124 16.33 13.23 7.11
C GLU A 124 16.93 11.98 7.76
N ALA A 125 17.01 10.85 7.05
CA ALA A 125 17.66 9.65 7.55
C ALA A 125 19.12 9.93 7.96
N TYR A 126 19.58 9.28 9.02
CA TYR A 126 20.97 9.40 9.49
C TYR A 126 21.94 8.62 8.60
N GLU A 127 21.48 7.50 8.06
CA GLU A 127 22.25 6.57 7.25
C GLU A 127 22.54 7.18 5.86
N LYS A 128 23.71 6.81 5.32
CA LYS A 128 24.11 7.17 3.96
C LYS A 128 23.23 6.48 2.92
N VAL A 129 22.73 5.27 3.21
CA VAL A 129 21.85 4.51 2.32
C VAL A 129 20.41 4.56 2.81
N MET A 130 19.53 5.02 1.94
CA MET A 130 18.08 5.08 2.13
C MET A 130 17.43 4.11 1.15
N VAL A 131 16.55 3.23 1.63
CA VAL A 131 15.87 2.24 0.80
C VAL A 131 14.37 2.51 0.81
N VAL A 132 13.79 2.71 -0.36
CA VAL A 132 12.35 2.90 -0.56
C VAL A 132 11.76 1.65 -1.18
N THR A 133 10.86 0.99 -0.44
CA THR A 133 10.16 -0.21 -0.86
C THR A 133 8.71 0.06 -1.24
N GLY A 134 8.17 -0.75 -2.15
CA GLY A 134 6.76 -0.72 -2.48
C GLY A 134 6.39 -1.80 -3.50
N VAL A 135 5.12 -2.18 -3.54
CA VAL A 135 4.60 -3.14 -4.52
C VAL A 135 4.70 -2.62 -5.96
N ALA A 136 4.44 -3.48 -6.96
CA ALA A 136 4.38 -3.02 -8.35
C ALA A 136 3.28 -1.95 -8.49
N GLY A 137 3.50 -0.92 -9.33
CA GLY A 137 2.52 0.15 -9.50
C GLY A 137 2.40 1.16 -8.34
N SER A 138 3.16 0.99 -7.24
CA SER A 138 3.11 1.89 -6.08
C SER A 138 3.70 3.29 -6.32
N GLY A 139 4.30 3.54 -7.49
CA GLY A 139 4.87 4.85 -7.83
C GLY A 139 6.34 5.06 -7.45
N LYS A 140 7.13 4.00 -7.16
CA LYS A 140 8.57 4.09 -6.85
C LYS A 140 9.38 4.89 -7.90
N THR A 141 9.31 4.47 -9.15
CA THR A 141 10.00 5.14 -10.27
C THR A 141 9.48 6.56 -10.50
N THR A 142 8.17 6.78 -10.36
CA THR A 142 7.57 8.12 -10.46
C THR A 142 8.09 9.05 -9.36
N LEU A 143 8.23 8.55 -8.13
CA LEU A 143 8.78 9.27 -6.99
C LEU A 143 10.22 9.72 -7.26
N VAL A 144 11.11 8.81 -7.66
CA VAL A 144 12.51 9.18 -7.91
C VAL A 144 12.67 10.08 -9.13
N LYS A 145 11.89 9.87 -10.19
CA LYS A 145 11.90 10.78 -11.36
C LYS A 145 11.40 12.18 -10.99
N ASN A 146 10.42 12.29 -10.10
CA ASN A 146 9.98 13.58 -9.57
C ASN A 146 11.05 14.24 -8.68
N ILE A 147 11.75 13.47 -7.83
CA ILE A 147 12.91 13.93 -7.04
C ILE A 147 13.99 14.53 -7.96
N VAL A 148 14.35 13.82 -9.04
CA VAL A 148 15.32 14.31 -10.03
C VAL A 148 14.87 15.64 -10.63
N LEU A 149 13.59 15.77 -11.01
CA LEU A 149 13.06 17.01 -11.56
C LEU A 149 13.08 18.16 -10.55
N GLN A 150 12.69 17.91 -9.30
CA GLN A 150 12.66 18.91 -8.24
C GLN A 150 14.05 19.42 -7.89
N PHE A 151 15.06 18.54 -7.87
CA PHE A 151 16.44 18.89 -7.58
C PHE A 151 17.00 20.00 -8.50
N PHE A 152 16.48 20.09 -9.73
CA PHE A 152 16.95 21.05 -10.74
C PHE A 152 16.02 22.27 -10.95
N ILE A 153 14.98 22.45 -10.14
CA ILE A 153 14.18 23.70 -10.12
C ILE A 153 15.00 24.81 -9.43
N SER A 154 15.01 26.03 -9.98
CA SER A 154 15.85 27.16 -9.50
C SER A 154 15.71 27.45 -8.00
N GLU A 155 16.77 28.01 -7.40
CA GLU A 155 16.97 28.26 -5.96
C GLU A 155 15.85 29.05 -5.24
N GLN A 156 15.02 29.84 -5.94
CA GLN A 156 13.81 30.45 -5.33
C GLN A 156 12.68 29.46 -5.02
N GLY A 157 12.75 28.20 -5.47
CA GLY A 157 11.75 27.15 -5.23
C GLY A 157 12.34 25.75 -4.96
N ALA A 158 13.63 25.67 -4.67
CA ALA A 158 14.27 24.41 -4.31
C ALA A 158 13.73 23.96 -2.95
N ALA A 159 13.24 22.73 -2.88
CA ALA A 159 12.74 22.16 -1.64
C ALA A 159 13.88 22.08 -0.61
N ASP A 160 13.65 22.54 0.62
CA ASP A 160 14.71 22.74 1.62
C ASP A 160 15.56 21.48 1.88
N TYR A 161 14.97 20.29 1.69
CA TYR A 161 15.63 19.00 1.87
C TYR A 161 16.67 18.64 0.80
N PHE A 162 16.81 19.42 -0.29
CA PHE A 162 17.88 19.22 -1.29
C PHE A 162 19.09 20.16 -1.11
N ARG A 163 19.01 21.16 -0.21
CA ARG A 163 20.07 22.17 -0.05
C ARG A 163 21.42 21.57 0.33
N SER A 164 21.40 20.41 0.99
CA SER A 164 22.60 19.68 1.40
C SER A 164 23.34 18.97 0.27
N PHE A 165 22.84 18.99 -0.97
CA PHE A 165 23.47 18.27 -2.09
C PHE A 165 23.90 19.22 -3.21
N ASN A 166 25.17 19.11 -3.60
CA ASN A 166 25.73 19.84 -4.73
C ASN A 166 25.31 19.18 -6.05
N GLN A 167 25.28 17.86 -6.14
CA GLN A 167 24.96 17.13 -7.38
C GLN A 167 24.03 15.93 -7.14
N LEU A 168 23.41 15.47 -8.23
CA LEU A 168 22.56 14.28 -8.26
C LEU A 168 22.95 13.41 -9.45
N ILE A 169 23.07 12.10 -9.22
CA ILE A 169 23.31 11.09 -10.26
C ILE A 169 22.17 10.08 -10.21
N PHE A 170 21.52 9.84 -11.34
CA PHE A 170 20.39 8.93 -11.46
C PHE A 170 20.79 7.71 -12.30
N TYR A 171 20.61 6.52 -11.74
CA TYR A 171 20.97 5.25 -12.36
C TYR A 171 19.81 4.26 -12.26
N GLU A 172 19.46 3.62 -13.36
CA GLU A 172 18.42 2.58 -13.43
C GLU A 172 19.09 1.20 -13.42
N CYS A 173 18.77 0.33 -12.45
CA CYS A 173 19.38 -1.00 -12.33
C CYS A 173 19.06 -1.95 -13.50
N MET A 174 18.08 -1.59 -14.33
CA MET A 174 17.80 -2.26 -15.59
C MET A 174 18.88 -2.04 -16.65
N ASP A 175 19.75 -1.03 -16.48
CA ASP A 175 20.81 -0.74 -17.42
C ASP A 175 21.77 -1.94 -17.54
N ARG A 176 22.11 -2.28 -18.78
CA ARG A 176 23.07 -3.33 -19.17
C ARG A 176 24.22 -2.79 -20.01
N THR A 177 24.24 -1.49 -20.22
CA THR A 177 25.14 -0.80 -21.16
C THR A 177 26.25 -0.07 -20.46
N SER A 178 25.96 0.58 -19.33
CA SER A 178 27.00 1.17 -18.47
C SER A 178 27.71 0.05 -17.72
N LEU A 179 28.91 -0.30 -18.16
CA LEU A 179 29.70 -1.39 -17.58
C LEU A 179 30.33 -0.99 -16.26
N THR A 180 30.58 0.31 -16.10
CA THR A 180 31.23 0.94 -14.95
C THR A 180 30.50 2.21 -14.53
N LEU A 181 30.73 2.67 -13.31
CA LEU A 181 30.22 3.96 -12.83
C LEU A 181 30.76 5.13 -13.67
N ASN A 182 31.99 5.04 -14.17
CA ASN A 182 32.55 6.03 -15.09
C ASN A 182 31.71 6.20 -16.37
N ASP A 183 31.08 5.13 -16.87
CA ASP A 183 30.19 5.21 -18.03
C ASP A 183 28.90 5.96 -17.68
N VAL A 184 28.38 5.77 -16.46
CA VAL A 184 27.22 6.51 -15.94
C VAL A 184 27.56 8.01 -15.78
N ILE A 185 28.74 8.34 -15.26
CA ILE A 185 29.21 9.73 -15.14
C ILE A 185 29.33 10.38 -16.50
N LEU A 186 29.90 9.69 -17.49
CA LEU A 186 30.00 10.17 -18.87
C LEU A 186 28.63 10.50 -19.48
N GLN A 187 27.59 9.72 -19.16
CA GLN A 187 26.24 10.00 -19.65
C GLN A 187 25.64 11.25 -19.02
N HIS A 188 25.94 11.54 -17.75
CA HIS A 188 25.43 12.72 -17.04
C HIS A 188 26.17 14.00 -17.42
N TYR A 189 27.51 13.91 -17.49
CA TYR A 189 28.40 15.06 -17.61
C TYR A 189 29.22 15.00 -18.89
N LYS A 190 28.61 14.59 -20.01
CA LYS A 190 29.29 14.36 -21.29
C LYS A 190 30.29 15.45 -21.66
N ASP A 191 29.85 16.70 -21.65
CA ASP A 191 30.68 17.85 -22.05
C ASP A 191 31.87 18.05 -21.08
N LEU A 192 31.63 17.88 -19.78
CA LEU A 192 32.67 18.03 -18.75
C LEU A 192 33.66 16.86 -18.77
N CYS A 193 33.20 15.64 -19.07
CA CYS A 193 34.08 14.48 -19.24
C CYS A 193 34.95 14.59 -20.49
N ILE A 194 34.47 15.26 -21.55
CA ILE A 194 35.30 15.60 -22.73
C ILE A 194 36.37 16.64 -22.35
N GLU A 195 36.01 17.62 -21.50
CA GLU A 195 36.93 18.68 -21.04
C GLU A 195 38.00 18.15 -20.07
N LEU A 196 37.60 17.38 -19.06
CA LEU A 196 38.44 17.02 -17.91
C LEU A 196 38.90 15.56 -17.88
N GLY A 197 38.25 14.69 -18.65
CA GLY A 197 38.37 13.24 -18.49
C GLY A 197 37.40 12.69 -17.44
N LYS A 198 36.82 11.51 -17.74
CA LYS A 198 35.79 10.88 -16.89
C LYS A 198 36.29 10.54 -15.47
N GLU A 199 37.55 10.11 -15.32
CA GLU A 199 38.12 9.82 -14.01
C GLU A 199 38.24 11.08 -13.14
N ASN A 200 38.67 12.20 -13.72
CA ASN A 200 38.79 13.47 -13.00
C ASN A 200 37.43 14.02 -12.57
N VAL A 201 36.40 13.88 -13.41
CA VAL A 201 35.03 14.25 -13.04
C VAL A 201 34.53 13.38 -11.89
N LEU A 202 34.79 12.07 -11.93
CA LEU A 202 34.44 11.17 -10.83
C LEU A 202 35.17 11.55 -9.53
N LEU A 203 36.48 11.78 -9.56
CA LEU A 203 37.25 12.22 -8.40
C LEU A 203 36.75 13.55 -7.83
N ALA A 204 36.35 14.49 -8.69
CA ALA A 204 35.75 15.74 -8.27
C ALA A 204 34.36 15.55 -7.62
N LEU A 205 33.53 14.65 -8.15
CA LEU A 205 32.24 14.29 -7.55
C LEU A 205 32.39 13.70 -6.15
N LEU A 206 33.42 12.89 -5.91
CA LEU A 206 33.70 12.29 -4.60
C LEU A 206 34.10 13.32 -3.52
N ARG A 207 34.43 14.55 -3.92
CA ARG A 207 34.73 15.68 -3.02
C ARG A 207 33.52 16.58 -2.76
N LEU A 208 32.37 16.27 -3.35
CA LEU A 208 31.14 17.04 -3.23
C LEU A 208 30.07 16.24 -2.48
N ASP A 209 29.03 16.93 -2.03
CA ASP A 209 27.83 16.31 -1.48
C ASP A 209 26.94 15.82 -2.64
N VAL A 210 27.02 14.53 -2.92
CA VAL A 210 26.34 13.91 -4.09
C VAL A 210 25.25 12.96 -3.62
N LEU A 211 24.05 13.09 -4.22
CA LEU A 211 22.97 12.12 -4.08
C LEU A 211 22.99 11.15 -5.27
N PHE A 212 23.29 9.89 -5.02
CA PHE A 212 23.04 8.80 -5.96
C PHE A 212 21.62 8.30 -5.80
N ILE A 213 20.91 8.13 -6.92
CA ILE A 213 19.60 7.51 -6.97
C ILE A 213 19.71 6.25 -7.83
N ILE A 214 19.40 5.10 -7.23
CA ILE A 214 19.40 3.79 -7.85
C ILE A 214 17.95 3.32 -7.95
N ASP A 215 17.37 3.37 -9.14
CA ASP A 215 15.98 2.96 -9.38
C ASP A 215 15.89 1.47 -9.78
N GLY A 216 14.94 0.74 -9.21
CA GLY A 216 14.59 -0.62 -9.63
C GLY A 216 15.60 -1.70 -9.23
N PHE A 217 16.16 -1.67 -8.01
CA PHE A 217 17.18 -2.64 -7.61
C PHE A 217 16.73 -4.12 -7.68
N ASP A 218 15.43 -4.39 -7.62
CA ASP A 218 14.90 -5.75 -7.86
C ASP A 218 15.22 -6.29 -9.26
N GLU A 219 15.48 -5.40 -10.22
CA GLU A 219 15.77 -5.64 -11.63
C GLU A 219 17.29 -5.73 -11.92
N VAL A 220 18.12 -5.71 -10.87
CA VAL A 220 19.59 -5.77 -10.98
C VAL A 220 20.05 -7.01 -11.77
N ASN A 221 21.00 -6.78 -12.67
CA ASN A 221 21.65 -7.78 -13.52
C ASN A 221 23.16 -7.77 -13.27
N ASN A 222 23.94 -8.67 -13.89
CA ASN A 222 25.39 -8.74 -13.64
C ASN A 222 26.14 -7.44 -13.96
N VAL A 223 25.71 -6.71 -14.99
CA VAL A 223 26.33 -5.44 -15.37
C VAL A 223 25.97 -4.36 -14.35
N SER A 224 24.67 -4.16 -14.09
CA SER A 224 24.25 -3.12 -13.14
C SER A 224 24.68 -3.41 -11.71
N LYS A 225 24.85 -4.68 -11.34
CA LYS A 225 25.41 -5.07 -10.05
C LYS A 225 26.84 -4.53 -9.88
N ASN A 226 27.65 -4.54 -10.93
CA ASN A 226 29.02 -4.00 -10.87
C ASN A 226 29.00 -2.48 -10.63
N VAL A 227 28.15 -1.75 -11.35
CA VAL A 227 27.99 -0.30 -11.14
C VAL A 227 27.52 0.01 -9.71
N VAL A 228 26.55 -0.75 -9.20
CA VAL A 228 26.05 -0.58 -7.83
C VAL A 228 27.15 -0.88 -6.79
N ILE A 229 27.98 -1.91 -7.04
CA ILE A 229 29.15 -2.22 -6.22
C ILE A 229 30.13 -1.04 -6.21
N GLU A 230 30.49 -0.49 -7.37
CA GLU A 230 31.38 0.66 -7.48
C GLU A 230 30.84 1.88 -6.70
N ILE A 231 29.52 2.12 -6.74
CA ILE A 231 28.87 3.17 -5.94
C ILE A 231 29.06 2.89 -4.43
N PHE A 232 28.86 1.64 -3.98
CA PHE A 232 29.01 1.30 -2.56
C PHE A 232 30.47 1.35 -2.07
N GLU A 233 31.43 1.02 -2.92
CA GLU A 233 32.85 1.15 -2.59
C GLU A 233 33.23 2.64 -2.41
N MET A 234 32.59 3.54 -3.14
CA MET A 234 32.88 4.97 -3.11
C MET A 234 32.23 5.75 -1.97
N ILE A 235 31.11 5.27 -1.41
CA ILE A 235 30.40 5.99 -0.33
C ILE A 235 31.12 5.92 1.02
N TRP A 236 32.04 4.97 1.20
CA TRP A 236 32.68 4.71 2.50
C TRP A 236 33.51 5.90 2.99
N GLY A 237 34.15 6.64 2.07
CA GLY A 237 35.03 7.78 2.37
C GLY A 237 34.53 9.16 1.93
N SER A 238 33.32 9.27 1.37
CA SER A 238 32.79 10.51 0.79
C SER A 238 31.54 11.02 1.54
N ASN A 239 31.11 12.24 1.23
CA ASN A 239 29.83 12.80 1.70
C ASN A 239 28.63 12.33 0.86
N CYS A 240 28.81 11.30 0.04
CA CYS A 240 27.77 10.81 -0.83
C CYS A 240 26.67 10.07 -0.05
N ARG A 241 25.44 10.23 -0.51
CA ARG A 241 24.27 9.48 -0.03
C ARG A 241 23.63 8.72 -1.19
N VAL A 242 22.98 7.61 -0.89
CA VAL A 242 22.37 6.72 -1.88
C VAL A 242 20.91 6.49 -1.54
N LEU A 243 20.02 6.78 -2.48
CA LEU A 243 18.60 6.44 -2.42
C LEU A 243 18.34 5.27 -3.37
N ILE A 244 17.82 4.16 -2.85
CA ILE A 244 17.55 2.94 -3.62
C ILE A 244 16.06 2.67 -3.64
N THR A 245 15.46 2.42 -4.80
CA THR A 245 14.09 1.89 -4.86
C THR A 245 14.10 0.40 -5.16
N THR A 246 13.20 -0.36 -4.54
CA THR A 246 13.09 -1.81 -4.81
C THR A 246 11.74 -2.40 -4.39
N ARG A 247 11.41 -3.60 -4.86
CA ARG A 247 10.29 -4.40 -4.33
C ARG A 247 10.67 -5.07 -2.99
N PRO A 248 9.74 -5.26 -2.04
CA PRO A 248 10.03 -5.81 -0.70
C PRO A 248 10.80 -7.13 -0.72
N HIS A 249 10.47 -8.03 -1.66
CA HIS A 249 11.10 -9.35 -1.74
C HIS A 249 12.61 -9.30 -2.10
N ALA A 250 13.06 -8.24 -2.79
CA ALA A 250 14.44 -8.11 -3.24
C ALA A 250 15.36 -7.55 -2.15
N VAL A 251 14.80 -6.87 -1.14
CA VAL A 251 15.55 -6.33 -0.01
C VAL A 251 16.33 -7.45 0.69
N MET A 252 15.63 -8.45 1.22
CA MET A 252 16.27 -9.52 2.01
C MET A 252 17.03 -10.51 1.14
N LYS A 253 16.58 -10.73 -0.11
CA LYS A 253 17.18 -11.74 -1.01
C LYS A 253 18.44 -11.26 -1.74
N LYS A 254 18.52 -9.97 -2.07
CA LYS A 254 19.57 -9.41 -2.92
C LYS A 254 20.31 -8.24 -2.24
N LEU A 255 19.58 -7.26 -1.71
CA LEU A 255 20.17 -6.01 -1.24
C LEU A 255 20.92 -6.18 0.09
N VAL A 256 20.29 -6.78 1.10
CA VAL A 256 20.89 -6.99 2.42
C VAL A 256 22.19 -7.83 2.33
N PRO A 257 22.24 -8.95 1.59
CA PRO A 257 23.50 -9.67 1.37
C PRO A 257 24.57 -8.81 0.72
N LEU A 258 24.21 -7.93 -0.22
CA LEU A 258 25.15 -7.04 -0.87
C LEU A 258 25.70 -5.99 0.11
N LEU A 259 24.82 -5.30 0.85
CA LEU A 259 25.22 -4.26 1.81
C LEU A 259 26.07 -4.82 2.96
N LYS A 260 25.79 -6.05 3.42
CA LYS A 260 26.58 -6.73 4.45
C LYS A 260 28.04 -6.92 4.06
N ASN A 261 28.33 -7.19 2.79
CA ASN A 261 29.71 -7.37 2.32
C ASN A 261 30.54 -6.09 2.43
N TYR A 262 29.87 -4.94 2.53
CA TYR A 262 30.49 -3.64 2.64
C TYR A 262 30.24 -3.01 4.01
N ASP A 263 29.65 -3.71 4.99
CA ASP A 263 29.32 -3.19 6.33
C ASP A 263 28.45 -1.90 6.33
N VAL A 264 27.58 -1.77 5.31
CA VAL A 264 26.72 -0.59 5.14
C VAL A 264 25.37 -0.77 5.84
N SER A 265 25.03 0.14 6.76
CA SER A 265 23.68 0.27 7.31
C SER A 265 22.76 1.08 6.39
N PHE A 266 21.45 0.86 6.52
CA PHE A 266 20.45 1.57 5.73
C PHE A 266 19.16 1.79 6.51
N THR A 267 18.46 2.89 6.22
CA THR A 267 17.08 3.11 6.69
C THR A 267 16.08 2.74 5.62
N GLN A 268 15.05 1.97 5.99
CA GLN A 268 14.00 1.51 5.08
C GLN A 268 12.69 2.26 5.26
N TYR A 269 12.15 2.75 4.14
CA TYR A 269 10.86 3.40 4.01
C TYR A 269 9.95 2.60 3.08
N GLU A 270 8.71 2.37 3.47
CA GLU A 270 7.71 1.69 2.65
C GLU A 270 6.67 2.68 2.14
N ILE A 271 6.49 2.74 0.82
CA ILE A 271 5.41 3.51 0.18
C ILE A 271 4.08 2.88 0.57
N LEU A 272 3.21 3.69 1.16
CA LEU A 272 1.88 3.25 1.57
C LEU A 272 0.88 3.35 0.41
N PRO A 273 -0.10 2.44 0.35
CA PRO A 273 -1.21 2.56 -0.58
C PRO A 273 -2.10 3.77 -0.26
N LEU A 274 -2.68 4.40 -1.29
CA LEU A 274 -3.62 5.51 -1.20
C LEU A 274 -5.00 4.99 -0.76
N THR A 275 -5.11 4.61 0.50
CA THR A 275 -6.34 4.03 1.10
C THR A 275 -7.35 5.08 1.53
N LYS A 276 -6.91 6.32 1.78
CA LYS A 276 -7.80 7.41 2.17
C LYS A 276 -8.48 8.00 0.95
N LEU A 277 -9.81 8.07 0.98
CA LEU A 277 -10.61 8.64 -0.10
C LEU A 277 -10.17 10.07 -0.46
N ALA A 278 -9.85 10.90 0.53
CA ALA A 278 -9.39 12.28 0.28
C ALA A 278 -8.12 12.34 -0.59
N ASP A 279 -7.17 11.43 -0.36
CA ASP A 279 -5.92 11.38 -1.11
C ASP A 279 -6.16 10.87 -2.54
N GLN A 280 -7.03 9.86 -2.71
CA GLN A 280 -7.47 9.37 -4.02
C GLN A 280 -8.18 10.46 -4.82
N LEU A 281 -9.10 11.22 -4.20
CA LEU A 281 -9.80 12.32 -4.87
C LEU A 281 -8.87 13.47 -5.25
N GLU A 282 -7.90 13.80 -4.40
CA GLU A 282 -6.89 14.80 -4.72
C GLU A 282 -5.97 14.35 -5.86
N PHE A 283 -5.60 13.07 -5.93
CA PHE A 283 -4.92 12.49 -7.08
C PHE A 283 -5.73 12.69 -8.36
N LEU A 284 -7.00 12.27 -8.37
CA LEU A 284 -7.88 12.36 -9.54
C LEU A 284 -8.12 13.81 -9.97
N ARG A 285 -8.27 14.74 -9.03
CA ARG A 285 -8.46 16.17 -9.32
C ARG A 285 -7.27 16.75 -10.10
N ARG A 286 -6.04 16.34 -9.79
CA ARG A 286 -4.84 16.80 -10.53
C ARG A 286 -4.86 16.35 -11.98
N TYR A 287 -5.31 15.12 -12.21
CA TYR A 287 -5.47 14.56 -13.55
C TYR A 287 -6.59 15.26 -14.31
N GLU A 288 -7.77 15.41 -13.70
CA GLU A 288 -8.90 16.14 -14.27
C GLU A 288 -8.50 17.56 -14.70
N LYS A 289 -7.76 18.28 -13.86
CA LYS A 289 -7.21 19.60 -14.18
C LYS A 289 -6.21 19.57 -15.33
N SER A 290 -5.46 18.49 -15.48
CA SER A 290 -4.48 18.34 -16.58
C SER A 290 -5.13 17.97 -17.91
N TYR A 291 -6.28 17.30 -17.91
CA TYR A 291 -7.04 16.97 -19.13
C TYR A 291 -7.96 18.10 -19.59
N SER A 292 -8.36 18.97 -18.65
CA SER A 292 -9.24 20.10 -18.96
C SER A 292 -8.40 21.23 -19.56
N ASP A 293 -8.64 21.61 -20.82
CA ASP A 293 -8.17 22.88 -21.41
C ASP A 293 -8.88 24.12 -20.78
N GLY A 294 -9.35 24.00 -19.53
CA GLY A 294 -10.21 24.95 -18.82
C GLY A 294 -10.43 24.57 -17.35
N THR A 295 -11.59 24.93 -16.78
CA THR A 295 -11.93 24.65 -15.37
C THR A 295 -12.37 23.19 -15.21
N PRO A 296 -11.75 22.40 -14.31
CA PRO A 296 -12.16 21.01 -14.08
C PRO A 296 -13.61 20.95 -13.59
N THR A 297 -14.44 20.10 -14.22
CA THR A 297 -15.87 19.96 -13.92
C THR A 297 -16.15 19.25 -12.59
N GLY A 298 -15.14 18.57 -12.03
CA GLY A 298 -15.25 17.76 -10.82
C GLY A 298 -16.14 16.54 -11.03
N GLU A 299 -16.43 16.15 -12.26
CA GLU A 299 -17.32 15.03 -12.56
C GLU A 299 -16.58 13.69 -12.37
N MET A 300 -15.28 13.64 -12.71
CA MET A 300 -14.46 12.44 -12.51
C MET A 300 -14.36 12.10 -11.02
N THR A 301 -14.08 13.12 -10.21
CA THR A 301 -13.98 12.98 -8.75
C THR A 301 -15.32 12.61 -8.12
N ARG A 302 -16.43 13.23 -8.54
CA ARG A 302 -17.79 12.85 -8.08
C ARG A 302 -18.17 11.43 -8.49
N SER A 303 -17.84 11.02 -9.71
CA SER A 303 -18.05 9.64 -10.17
C SER A 303 -17.32 8.66 -9.28
N PHE A 304 -16.03 8.91 -8.99
CA PHE A 304 -15.24 8.07 -8.09
C PHE A 304 -15.81 8.04 -6.66
N GLU A 305 -16.15 9.21 -6.12
CA GLU A 305 -16.72 9.33 -4.77
C GLU A 305 -18.05 8.59 -4.62
N SER A 306 -18.88 8.54 -5.66
CA SER A 306 -20.15 7.81 -5.63
C SER A 306 -20.03 6.29 -5.73
N MET A 307 -18.85 5.76 -6.07
CA MET A 307 -18.64 4.31 -6.18
C MET A 307 -18.65 3.61 -4.81
N ASN A 308 -19.00 2.33 -4.84
CA ASN A 308 -18.91 1.46 -3.67
C ASN A 308 -17.47 1.39 -3.13
N GLU A 309 -17.31 1.36 -1.81
CA GLU A 309 -16.01 1.29 -1.14
C GLU A 309 -15.17 0.07 -1.58
N ASP A 310 -15.80 -1.10 -1.78
CA ASP A 310 -15.12 -2.31 -2.28
C ASP A 310 -14.53 -2.09 -3.68
N VAL A 311 -15.23 -1.32 -4.54
CA VAL A 311 -14.75 -1.00 -5.89
C VAL A 311 -13.59 -0.01 -5.79
N ARG A 312 -13.74 1.03 -4.96
CA ARG A 312 -12.68 2.02 -4.72
C ARG A 312 -11.43 1.42 -4.13
N SER A 313 -11.53 0.36 -3.33
CA SER A 313 -10.37 -0.31 -2.74
C SER A 313 -9.45 -0.96 -3.78
N GLN A 314 -9.91 -1.15 -5.02
CA GLN A 314 -9.08 -1.62 -6.15
C GLN A 314 -8.19 -0.52 -6.74
N PHE A 315 -8.34 0.72 -6.27
CA PHE A 315 -7.64 1.90 -6.76
C PHE A 315 -6.73 2.51 -5.69
N CYS A 316 -6.15 1.66 -4.84
CA CYS A 316 -5.21 2.10 -3.79
C CYS A 316 -3.81 2.40 -4.35
N GLU A 317 -3.39 1.71 -5.41
CA GLU A 317 -2.12 1.97 -6.07
C GLU A 317 -2.28 3.09 -7.10
N PRO A 318 -1.32 4.04 -7.20
CA PRO A 318 -1.37 5.13 -8.17
C PRO A 318 -1.61 4.67 -9.61
N ILE A 319 -1.01 3.54 -10.03
CA ILE A 319 -1.23 3.00 -11.39
C ILE A 319 -2.70 2.65 -11.66
N ASN A 320 -3.42 2.17 -10.64
CA ASN A 320 -4.82 1.84 -10.77
C ASN A 320 -5.68 3.10 -10.90
N LEU A 321 -5.37 4.17 -10.16
CA LEU A 321 -6.03 5.47 -10.31
C LEU A 321 -5.80 6.07 -11.70
N VAL A 322 -4.62 5.89 -12.29
CA VAL A 322 -4.38 6.26 -13.69
C VAL A 322 -5.31 5.48 -14.62
N HIS A 323 -5.48 4.17 -14.43
CA HIS A 323 -6.45 3.40 -15.21
C HIS A 323 -7.88 3.89 -15.00
N PHE A 324 -8.24 4.36 -13.79
CA PHE A 324 -9.54 4.98 -13.57
C PHE A 324 -9.73 6.24 -14.43
N CYS A 325 -8.74 7.14 -14.45
CA CYS A 325 -8.76 8.34 -15.29
C CYS A 325 -9.00 7.99 -16.76
N GLU A 326 -8.28 7.00 -17.30
CA GLU A 326 -8.43 6.55 -18.68
C GLU A 326 -9.79 5.89 -18.94
N MET A 327 -10.27 5.05 -18.01
CA MET A 327 -11.61 4.47 -18.12
C MET A 327 -12.70 5.54 -18.09
N TYR A 328 -12.53 6.60 -17.30
CA TYR A 328 -13.47 7.71 -17.24
C TYR A 328 -13.46 8.53 -18.53
N LYS A 329 -12.27 8.74 -19.13
CA LYS A 329 -12.13 9.44 -20.42
C LYS A 329 -12.85 8.72 -21.55
N HIS A 330 -12.74 7.38 -21.62
CA HIS A 330 -13.26 6.60 -22.74
C HIS A 330 -14.67 6.04 -22.51
N PHE A 331 -15.03 5.66 -21.28
CA PHE A 331 -16.27 4.96 -20.94
C PHE A 331 -16.90 5.46 -19.63
N PRO A 332 -17.18 6.77 -19.48
CA PRO A 332 -17.72 7.33 -18.23
C PRO A 332 -19.06 6.68 -17.82
N GLU A 333 -19.88 6.27 -18.79
CA GLU A 333 -21.18 5.64 -18.57
C GLU A 333 -21.07 4.29 -17.87
N VAL A 334 -19.99 3.54 -18.13
CA VAL A 334 -19.79 2.18 -17.62
C VAL A 334 -19.38 2.18 -16.16
N ILE A 335 -18.68 3.21 -15.69
CA ILE A 335 -18.21 3.32 -14.31
C ILE A 335 -19.37 3.27 -13.31
N SER A 336 -20.49 3.90 -13.66
CA SER A 336 -21.70 3.90 -12.82
C SER A 336 -22.30 2.50 -12.60
N SER A 337 -22.01 1.56 -13.49
CA SER A 337 -22.49 0.18 -13.42
C SER A 337 -21.63 -0.72 -12.52
N TRP A 338 -20.43 -0.31 -12.12
CA TRP A 338 -19.55 -1.14 -11.31
C TRP A 338 -20.12 -1.30 -9.90
N GLN A 339 -20.40 -2.54 -9.56
CA GLN A 339 -20.84 -2.90 -8.23
C GLN A 339 -19.67 -3.53 -7.48
N THR A 340 -18.83 -4.35 -8.11
CA THR A 340 -17.78 -5.11 -7.43
C THR A 340 -16.41 -4.97 -8.09
N PRO A 341 -15.31 -5.29 -7.38
CA PRO A 341 -13.97 -5.33 -7.95
C PRO A 341 -13.84 -6.04 -9.30
N LYS A 342 -14.60 -7.13 -9.48
CA LYS A 342 -14.53 -7.98 -10.66
C LYS A 342 -15.15 -7.34 -11.90
N ASP A 343 -15.99 -6.31 -11.73
CA ASP A 343 -16.57 -5.55 -12.84
C ASP A 343 -15.51 -4.68 -13.55
N ILE A 344 -14.38 -4.38 -12.89
CA ILE A 344 -13.33 -3.50 -13.42
C ILE A 344 -12.52 -4.18 -14.51
N ALA A 345 -12.07 -5.42 -14.29
CA ALA A 345 -11.12 -6.10 -15.18
C ALA A 345 -11.64 -6.24 -16.64
N PRO A 346 -12.89 -6.65 -16.89
CA PRO A 346 -13.43 -6.69 -18.26
C PRO A 346 -13.44 -5.32 -18.95
N HIS A 347 -13.68 -4.24 -18.20
CA HIS A 347 -13.67 -2.88 -18.73
C HIS A 347 -12.26 -2.34 -18.93
N LYS A 348 -11.29 -2.70 -18.07
CA LYS A 348 -9.87 -2.49 -18.33
C LYS A 348 -9.46 -3.18 -19.64
N LEU A 349 -9.84 -4.44 -19.84
CA LEU A 349 -9.53 -5.15 -21.09
C LEU A 349 -10.17 -4.47 -22.32
N ARG A 350 -11.41 -3.99 -22.20
CA ARG A 350 -12.08 -3.19 -23.24
C ARG A 350 -11.32 -1.89 -23.53
N LEU A 351 -10.82 -1.22 -22.49
CA LEU A 351 -9.96 -0.05 -22.62
C LEU A 351 -8.67 -0.38 -23.39
N TYR A 352 -7.92 -1.40 -22.99
CA TYR A 352 -6.72 -1.81 -23.75
C TYR A 352 -7.03 -2.08 -25.23
N ARG A 353 -8.17 -2.69 -25.53
CA ARG A 353 -8.61 -2.94 -26.91
C ARG A 353 -8.90 -1.66 -27.66
N GLU A 354 -9.61 -0.72 -27.04
CA GLU A 354 -9.92 0.57 -27.67
C GLU A 354 -8.66 1.38 -27.94
N LEU A 355 -7.74 1.44 -26.99
CA LEU A 355 -6.49 2.17 -27.15
C LEU A 355 -5.60 1.56 -28.23
N ALA A 356 -5.56 0.22 -28.30
CA ALA A 356 -4.87 -0.47 -29.38
C ALA A 356 -5.53 -0.20 -30.73
N ARG A 357 -6.86 -0.12 -30.78
CA ARG A 357 -7.62 0.26 -31.97
C ARG A 357 -7.28 1.67 -32.42
N THR A 358 -7.33 2.66 -31.53
CA THR A 358 -7.02 4.07 -31.85
C THR A 358 -5.60 4.22 -32.40
N LYS A 359 -4.60 3.60 -31.75
CA LYS A 359 -3.20 3.66 -32.24
C LYS A 359 -2.96 2.95 -33.57
N LEU A 360 -3.83 2.01 -33.95
CA LEU A 360 -3.70 1.21 -35.17
C LEU A 360 -4.61 1.66 -36.32
N ALA A 361 -5.61 2.51 -36.04
CA ALA A 361 -6.62 2.93 -37.01
C ALA A 361 -6.00 3.64 -38.24
N ASP A 362 -4.90 4.37 -38.04
CA ASP A 362 -4.20 5.08 -39.11
C ASP A 362 -3.39 4.16 -40.03
N PHE A 363 -3.19 2.89 -39.64
CA PHE A 363 -2.25 1.99 -40.30
C PHE A 363 -2.89 0.80 -41.02
N ILE A 364 -4.17 0.47 -40.77
CA ILE A 364 -4.80 -0.78 -41.20
C ILE A 364 -6.17 -0.50 -41.86
N ASP A 365 -6.50 -1.18 -42.98
CA ASP A 365 -7.75 -0.98 -43.75
C ASP A 365 -8.85 -2.01 -43.45
N GLU A 366 -8.52 -3.30 -43.24
CA GLU A 366 -9.52 -4.34 -42.94
C GLU A 366 -9.05 -5.32 -41.85
N ASP A 367 -10.01 -5.84 -41.06
CA ASP A 367 -9.87 -6.84 -39.99
C ASP A 367 -9.01 -6.50 -38.76
N LEU A 368 -8.98 -5.22 -38.36
CA LEU A 368 -8.33 -4.75 -37.11
C LEU A 368 -8.77 -5.54 -35.86
N ASP A 369 -10.05 -5.93 -35.77
CA ASP A 369 -10.54 -6.73 -34.65
C ASP A 369 -9.95 -8.15 -34.62
N VAL A 370 -9.73 -8.78 -35.77
CA VAL A 370 -9.09 -10.11 -35.87
C VAL A 370 -7.64 -10.02 -35.42
N LEU A 371 -6.94 -8.98 -35.85
CA LEU A 371 -5.57 -8.70 -35.42
C LEU A 371 -5.48 -8.50 -33.90
N LEU A 372 -6.34 -7.64 -33.35
CA LEU A 372 -6.35 -7.36 -31.91
C LEU A 372 -6.65 -8.61 -31.09
N ASN A 373 -7.57 -9.45 -31.56
CA ASN A 373 -7.85 -10.74 -30.91
C ASN A 373 -6.63 -11.67 -30.96
N SER A 374 -5.97 -11.78 -32.11
CA SER A 374 -4.74 -12.59 -32.27
C SER A 374 -3.63 -12.09 -31.34
N LEU A 375 -3.38 -10.78 -31.33
CA LEU A 375 -2.40 -10.14 -30.45
C LEU A 375 -2.68 -10.44 -28.98
N PHE A 376 -3.91 -10.19 -28.52
CA PHE A 376 -4.28 -10.37 -27.12
C PHE A 376 -4.20 -11.84 -26.71
N ALA A 377 -4.47 -12.78 -27.63
CA ALA A 377 -4.27 -14.19 -27.40
C ALA A 377 -2.79 -14.54 -27.17
N VAL A 378 -1.88 -13.97 -27.98
CA VAL A 378 -0.43 -14.20 -27.83
C VAL A 378 0.09 -13.58 -26.54
N VAL A 379 -0.29 -12.34 -26.25
CA VAL A 379 0.08 -11.64 -25.02
C VAL A 379 -0.47 -12.37 -23.79
N GLY A 380 -1.70 -12.87 -23.86
CA GLY A 380 -2.31 -13.64 -22.78
C GLY A 380 -1.67 -15.01 -22.56
N ALA A 381 -1.23 -15.71 -23.62
CA ALA A 381 -0.45 -16.93 -23.49
C ALA A 381 0.90 -16.66 -22.79
N ALA A 382 1.63 -15.64 -23.24
CA ALA A 382 2.88 -15.24 -22.59
C ALA A 382 2.66 -14.79 -21.13
N ALA A 383 1.55 -14.11 -20.84
CA ALA A 383 1.17 -13.72 -19.48
C ALA A 383 1.01 -14.93 -18.56
N LEU A 384 0.35 -15.98 -19.07
CA LEU A 384 0.09 -17.23 -18.36
C LEU A 384 1.41 -17.97 -18.06
N ASP A 385 2.29 -18.11 -19.04
CA ASP A 385 3.60 -18.74 -18.86
C ASP A 385 4.45 -17.99 -17.81
N LEU A 386 4.46 -16.66 -17.89
CA LEU A 386 5.16 -15.80 -16.94
C LEU A 386 4.62 -15.93 -15.51
N LEU A 387 3.30 -15.99 -15.32
CA LEU A 387 2.69 -16.23 -14.00
C LEU A 387 3.08 -17.59 -13.44
N SER A 388 3.16 -18.59 -14.31
CA SER A 388 3.56 -19.95 -13.97
C SER A 388 4.96 -20.00 -13.40
N ASP A 389 5.88 -19.17 -13.90
CA ASP A 389 7.25 -19.07 -13.41
C ASP A 389 7.48 -17.95 -12.39
N ASN A 390 6.44 -17.19 -12.04
CA ASN A 390 6.51 -16.02 -11.16
C ASN A 390 7.52 -14.97 -11.65
N VAL A 391 7.56 -14.78 -12.97
CA VAL A 391 8.40 -13.81 -13.68
C VAL A 391 7.47 -12.70 -14.19
N SER A 392 7.88 -11.43 -14.06
CA SER A 392 7.08 -10.29 -14.54
C SER A 392 7.57 -9.67 -15.86
N ILE A 393 8.76 -10.07 -16.32
CA ILE A 393 9.43 -9.50 -17.50
C ILE A 393 9.33 -10.48 -18.67
N LEU A 394 8.90 -10.00 -19.84
CA LEU A 394 8.86 -10.81 -21.06
C LEU A 394 10.28 -11.15 -21.55
N PRO A 395 10.59 -12.44 -21.80
CA PRO A 395 11.81 -12.85 -22.47
C PRO A 395 11.89 -12.28 -23.89
N GLU A 396 13.11 -12.05 -24.37
CA GLU A 396 13.34 -11.51 -25.72
C GLU A 396 12.83 -12.44 -26.83
N ALA A 397 12.91 -13.76 -26.64
CA ALA A 397 12.37 -14.74 -27.59
C ALA A 397 10.83 -14.63 -27.73
N GLU A 398 10.11 -14.50 -26.61
CA GLU A 398 8.65 -14.29 -26.62
C GLU A 398 8.28 -12.95 -27.26
N LEU A 399 9.07 -11.92 -26.98
CA LEU A 399 8.90 -10.61 -27.60
C LEU A 399 9.05 -10.68 -29.13
N ILE A 400 10.04 -11.43 -29.63
CA ILE A 400 10.21 -11.65 -31.08
C ILE A 400 8.98 -12.35 -31.65
N GLY A 401 8.48 -13.41 -31.01
CA GLY A 401 7.28 -14.12 -31.46
C GLY A 401 6.02 -13.24 -31.47
N ILE A 402 5.87 -12.34 -30.48
CA ILE A 402 4.79 -11.34 -30.49
C ILE A 402 4.99 -10.35 -31.64
N LYS A 403 6.22 -9.83 -31.83
CA LYS A 403 6.53 -8.86 -32.89
C LYS A 403 6.28 -9.43 -34.29
N GLU A 404 6.62 -10.69 -34.52
CA GLU A 404 6.35 -11.40 -35.79
C GLU A 404 4.86 -11.48 -36.09
N LYS A 405 4.03 -11.81 -35.08
CA LYS A 405 2.57 -11.86 -35.23
C LYS A 405 1.92 -10.48 -35.38
N CYS A 406 2.61 -9.42 -34.96
CA CYS A 406 2.22 -8.02 -35.22
C CYS A 406 2.62 -7.50 -36.61
N GLN A 407 3.39 -8.25 -37.42
CA GLN A 407 3.74 -7.82 -38.77
C GLN A 407 2.54 -7.98 -39.69
N VAL A 408 1.69 -6.95 -39.77
CA VAL A 408 0.50 -6.91 -40.63
C VAL A 408 0.82 -6.17 -41.93
N LEU A 409 0.11 -6.55 -43.01
CA LEU A 409 0.11 -5.82 -44.29
C LEU A 409 -0.50 -4.42 -44.07
N PRO A 410 0.28 -3.34 -44.21
CA PRO A 410 -0.19 -1.99 -43.91
C PRO A 410 -1.03 -1.38 -45.04
N LYS A 411 -1.71 -0.27 -44.73
CA LYS A 411 -2.17 0.72 -45.72
C LYS A 411 -0.96 1.26 -46.50
N GLY A 412 -0.84 0.91 -47.78
CA GLY A 412 0.28 1.34 -48.62
C GLY A 412 1.63 0.73 -48.20
N ASN A 413 2.75 1.41 -48.50
CA ASN A 413 4.11 0.90 -48.25
C ASN A 413 4.65 1.10 -46.82
N ASN A 414 3.83 1.52 -45.85
CA ASN A 414 4.32 1.91 -44.52
C ASN A 414 4.30 0.76 -43.51
N LYS A 415 5.45 0.15 -43.18
CA LYS A 415 5.54 -0.84 -42.09
C LYS A 415 5.10 -0.26 -40.74
N VAL A 416 4.15 -0.91 -40.05
CA VAL A 416 3.83 -0.64 -38.64
C VAL A 416 4.93 -1.22 -37.77
N ASP A 417 5.49 -0.42 -36.86
CA ASP A 417 6.42 -0.93 -35.85
C ASP A 417 5.63 -1.70 -34.77
N PRO A 418 5.87 -3.01 -34.59
CA PRO A 418 5.27 -3.80 -33.52
C PRO A 418 5.41 -3.21 -32.12
N ALA A 419 6.44 -2.38 -31.87
CA ALA A 419 6.64 -1.68 -30.60
C ALA A 419 5.47 -0.73 -30.25
N VAL A 420 4.85 -0.11 -31.26
CA VAL A 420 3.72 0.81 -31.06
C VAL A 420 2.53 0.07 -30.46
N VAL A 421 2.24 -1.12 -30.99
CA VAL A 421 1.15 -1.99 -30.54
C VAL A 421 1.43 -2.53 -29.14
N LEU A 422 2.66 -2.99 -28.91
CA LEU A 422 3.06 -3.56 -27.63
C LEU A 422 3.05 -2.52 -26.51
N SER A 423 3.36 -1.25 -26.81
CA SER A 423 3.33 -0.16 -25.84
C SER A 423 1.95 0.12 -25.24
N VAL A 424 0.86 -0.39 -25.82
CA VAL A 424 -0.49 -0.25 -25.28
C VAL A 424 -0.67 -1.17 -24.08
N VAL A 425 -0.28 -2.44 -24.25
CA VAL A 425 -0.50 -3.49 -23.25
C VAL A 425 0.65 -3.57 -22.26
N LEU A 426 1.87 -3.29 -22.73
CA LEU A 426 3.09 -3.51 -22.00
C LEU A 426 3.84 -2.19 -21.81
N THR A 427 4.49 -2.06 -20.66
CA THR A 427 5.42 -0.97 -20.40
C THR A 427 6.71 -1.26 -21.16
N GLU A 428 7.03 -0.38 -22.11
CA GLU A 428 8.31 -0.42 -22.80
C GLU A 428 9.39 0.24 -21.95
N HIS A 429 10.42 -0.53 -21.62
CA HIS A 429 11.62 -0.05 -20.95
C HIS A 429 12.74 0.14 -21.99
N LYS A 430 13.04 1.39 -22.32
CA LYS A 430 14.18 1.76 -23.18
C LYS A 430 15.39 2.13 -22.32
N PRO A 431 16.54 1.41 -22.44
CA PRO A 431 17.77 1.80 -21.77
C PRO A 431 18.23 3.20 -22.22
N ILE A 432 19.00 3.88 -21.38
CA ILE A 432 19.55 5.23 -21.65
C ILE A 432 20.49 5.25 -22.89
N GLY A 433 21.06 4.10 -23.27
CA GLY A 433 21.94 3.96 -24.44
C GLY A 433 21.21 3.99 -25.79
N LEU A 434 21.75 4.78 -26.73
CA LEU A 434 21.32 4.79 -28.13
C LEU A 434 21.62 3.41 -28.77
N ASN A 435 20.58 2.75 -29.31
CA ASN A 435 20.61 1.53 -30.14
C ASN A 435 20.59 0.14 -29.46
N LYS A 436 19.81 -0.11 -28.40
CA LYS A 436 19.53 -1.50 -27.96
C LYS A 436 18.05 -1.77 -27.64
N GLY A 437 17.65 -3.03 -27.86
CA GLY A 437 16.27 -3.49 -27.87
C GLY A 437 15.53 -3.26 -26.55
N SER A 438 14.28 -2.83 -26.66
CA SER A 438 13.40 -2.55 -25.53
C SER A 438 12.95 -3.84 -24.83
N ARG A 439 12.81 -3.79 -23.50
CA ARG A 439 12.15 -4.85 -22.71
C ARG A 439 10.71 -4.45 -22.44
N TYR A 440 9.84 -5.45 -22.28
CA TYR A 440 8.43 -5.22 -22.04
C TYR A 440 7.99 -5.98 -20.78
N GLU A 441 7.15 -5.35 -19.97
CA GLU A 441 6.48 -5.97 -18.84
C GLU A 441 5.03 -5.49 -18.73
N PHE A 442 4.18 -6.23 -18.01
CA PHE A 442 2.85 -5.74 -17.66
C PHE A 442 2.96 -4.61 -16.63
N LYS A 443 2.10 -3.59 -16.73
CA LYS A 443 2.15 -2.44 -15.80
C LYS A 443 1.81 -2.84 -14.37
N HIS A 444 0.99 -3.89 -14.22
CA HIS A 444 0.63 -4.47 -12.92
C HIS A 444 0.34 -5.97 -13.02
N LYS A 445 0.52 -6.71 -11.92
CA LYS A 445 0.26 -8.17 -11.86
C LYS A 445 -1.19 -8.50 -12.20
N SER A 446 -2.14 -7.70 -11.74
CA SER A 446 -3.56 -7.91 -12.06
C SER A 446 -3.86 -7.79 -13.56
N GLU A 447 -3.09 -7.00 -14.32
CA GLU A 447 -3.24 -6.93 -15.78
C GLU A 447 -2.71 -8.20 -16.43
N GLN A 448 -1.56 -8.68 -15.97
CA GLN A 448 -1.01 -9.96 -16.41
C GLN A 448 -2.02 -11.11 -16.15
N GLU A 449 -2.61 -11.16 -14.96
CA GLU A 449 -3.65 -12.13 -14.59
C GLU A 449 -4.91 -12.00 -15.44
N MET A 450 -5.34 -10.77 -15.74
CA MET A 450 -6.48 -10.47 -16.60
C MET A 450 -6.24 -10.93 -18.05
N PHE A 451 -5.07 -10.66 -18.63
CA PHE A 451 -4.72 -11.10 -19.99
C PHE A 451 -4.58 -12.62 -20.07
N ALA A 452 -3.95 -13.27 -19.07
CA ALA A 452 -3.89 -14.72 -18.96
C ALA A 452 -5.29 -15.35 -18.87
N GLY A 453 -6.16 -14.79 -18.02
CA GLY A 453 -7.53 -15.24 -17.88
C GLY A 453 -8.33 -15.08 -19.16
N HIS A 454 -8.16 -13.95 -19.87
CA HIS A 454 -8.81 -13.72 -21.16
C HIS A 454 -8.40 -14.77 -22.21
N TYR A 455 -7.11 -15.11 -22.28
CA TYR A 455 -6.61 -16.16 -23.16
C TYR A 455 -7.29 -17.52 -22.85
N ILE A 456 -7.35 -17.93 -21.59
CA ILE A 456 -7.99 -19.19 -21.18
C ILE A 456 -9.48 -19.20 -21.59
N ILE A 457 -10.20 -18.10 -21.35
CA ILE A 457 -11.61 -17.97 -21.75
C ILE A 457 -11.77 -18.14 -23.26
N GLN A 458 -10.93 -17.48 -24.07
CA GLN A 458 -10.97 -17.62 -25.53
C GLN A 458 -10.70 -19.06 -25.97
N ARG A 459 -9.76 -19.77 -25.35
CA ARG A 459 -9.48 -21.19 -25.66
C ARG A 459 -10.66 -22.10 -25.30
N ILE A 460 -11.34 -21.83 -24.18
CA ILE A 460 -12.52 -22.58 -23.76
C ILE A 460 -13.72 -22.34 -24.69
N ILE A 461 -14.02 -21.07 -25.00
CA ILE A 461 -15.18 -20.69 -25.84
C ILE A 461 -14.92 -21.03 -27.31
N GLY A 462 -13.68 -20.90 -27.78
CA GLY A 462 -13.26 -21.25 -29.14
C GLY A 462 -13.32 -22.76 -29.45
N GLY A 463 -13.82 -23.58 -28.53
CA GLY A 463 -14.07 -25.00 -28.75
C GLY A 463 -12.80 -25.85 -28.71
N SER A 464 -11.73 -25.40 -28.07
CA SER A 464 -10.52 -26.21 -27.90
C SER A 464 -10.88 -27.57 -27.29
N ALA A 465 -10.50 -28.65 -27.97
CA ALA A 465 -10.62 -30.01 -27.45
C ALA A 465 -9.60 -30.28 -26.34
N ASP A 466 -8.62 -29.40 -26.14
CA ASP A 466 -7.57 -29.57 -25.16
C ASP A 466 -8.14 -29.54 -23.72
N PRO A 467 -7.73 -30.47 -22.85
CA PRO A 467 -8.00 -30.41 -21.42
C PRO A 467 -7.52 -29.09 -20.81
N LEU A 468 -8.15 -28.64 -19.73
CA LEU A 468 -7.86 -27.36 -19.09
C LEU A 468 -6.41 -27.32 -18.61
N TYR A 469 -5.91 -28.40 -18.02
CA TYR A 469 -4.49 -28.49 -17.60
C TYR A 469 -3.52 -28.29 -18.77
N SER A 470 -3.88 -28.73 -19.98
CA SER A 470 -3.07 -28.49 -21.18
C SER A 470 -3.15 -27.03 -21.63
N ILE A 471 -4.31 -26.37 -21.49
CA ILE A 471 -4.47 -24.93 -21.75
C ILE A 471 -3.68 -24.11 -20.71
N LEU A 472 -3.68 -24.53 -19.46
CA LEU A 472 -2.97 -23.87 -18.37
C LEU A 472 -1.45 -24.02 -18.53
N GLY A 473 -0.97 -25.19 -18.99
CA GLY A 473 0.45 -25.45 -19.17
C GLY A 473 1.24 -25.53 -17.85
N VAL A 474 0.54 -25.61 -16.70
CA VAL A 474 1.14 -25.51 -15.37
C VAL A 474 1.08 -26.84 -14.62
N PRO A 475 2.21 -27.32 -14.05
CA PRO A 475 2.21 -28.45 -13.13
C PRO A 475 1.36 -28.17 -11.89
N LYS A 476 0.79 -29.24 -11.31
CA LYS A 476 -0.08 -29.16 -10.12
C LYS A 476 0.54 -28.36 -8.97
N GLU A 477 1.84 -28.52 -8.75
CA GLU A 477 2.59 -27.89 -7.66
C GLU A 477 2.71 -26.36 -7.80
N LYS A 478 2.51 -25.84 -9.01
CA LYS A 478 2.57 -24.40 -9.32
C LYS A 478 1.17 -23.78 -9.46
N MET A 479 0.09 -24.56 -9.33
CA MET A 479 -1.29 -24.11 -9.62
C MET A 479 -1.77 -22.99 -8.68
N SER A 480 -1.25 -22.93 -7.46
CA SER A 480 -1.51 -21.85 -6.50
C SER A 480 -1.16 -20.46 -7.02
N ARG A 481 -0.31 -20.36 -8.06
CA ARG A 481 0.04 -19.09 -8.73
C ARG A 481 -1.07 -18.56 -9.63
N LEU A 482 -2.03 -19.40 -10.00
CA LEU A 482 -3.11 -19.08 -10.93
C LEU A 482 -4.48 -18.90 -10.25
N GLY A 483 -4.55 -18.84 -8.92
CA GLY A 483 -5.82 -18.70 -8.19
C GLY A 483 -6.69 -17.55 -8.72
N GLU A 484 -6.13 -16.33 -8.79
CA GLU A 484 -6.82 -15.14 -9.32
C GLU A 484 -7.23 -15.30 -10.79
N VAL A 485 -6.38 -15.91 -11.60
CA VAL A 485 -6.66 -16.17 -13.02
C VAL A 485 -7.86 -17.11 -13.16
N LEU A 486 -7.89 -18.20 -12.40
CA LEU A 486 -8.97 -19.18 -12.44
C LEU A 486 -10.29 -18.58 -11.93
N LEU A 487 -10.25 -17.76 -10.87
CA LEU A 487 -11.41 -17.05 -10.36
C LEU A 487 -11.96 -16.05 -11.39
N TYR A 488 -11.07 -15.33 -12.09
CA TYR A 488 -11.45 -14.46 -13.20
C TYR A 488 -12.12 -15.26 -14.33
N VAL A 489 -11.54 -16.40 -14.73
CA VAL A 489 -12.08 -17.29 -15.78
C VAL A 489 -13.49 -17.76 -15.42
N VAL A 490 -13.72 -18.21 -14.18
CA VAL A 490 -15.06 -18.67 -13.73
C VAL A 490 -16.09 -17.55 -13.82
N VAL A 491 -15.73 -16.36 -13.34
CA VAL A 491 -16.65 -15.20 -13.30
C VAL A 491 -16.97 -14.72 -14.72
N ALA A 492 -15.97 -14.65 -15.60
CA ALA A 492 -16.15 -14.21 -16.97
C ALA A 492 -16.91 -15.25 -17.82
N LEU A 493 -16.54 -16.54 -17.76
CA LEU A 493 -17.28 -17.60 -18.48
C LEU A 493 -18.74 -17.66 -18.06
N ARG A 494 -19.04 -17.40 -16.79
CA ARG A 494 -20.43 -17.33 -16.35
C ARG A 494 -21.18 -16.17 -17.00
N ARG A 495 -20.59 -14.97 -17.02
CA ARG A 495 -21.23 -13.78 -17.59
C ARG A 495 -21.42 -13.94 -19.10
N ASP A 496 -20.38 -14.40 -19.78
CA ASP A 496 -20.30 -14.36 -21.24
C ASP A 496 -20.72 -15.67 -21.90
N SER A 497 -20.60 -16.81 -21.19
CA SER A 497 -20.91 -18.14 -21.75
C SER A 497 -21.24 -19.23 -20.71
N PRO A 498 -22.39 -19.16 -20.02
CA PRO A 498 -22.78 -20.13 -18.97
C PRO A 498 -22.72 -21.60 -19.42
N ARG A 499 -23.00 -21.87 -20.70
CA ARG A 499 -22.95 -23.23 -21.27
C ARG A 499 -21.54 -23.82 -21.22
N HIS A 500 -20.51 -23.03 -21.51
CA HIS A 500 -19.12 -23.50 -21.48
C HIS A 500 -18.63 -23.70 -20.05
N LEU A 501 -19.05 -22.82 -19.12
CA LEU A 501 -18.79 -23.03 -17.70
C LEU A 501 -19.32 -24.38 -17.24
N THR A 502 -20.60 -24.69 -17.51
CA THR A 502 -21.20 -25.99 -17.13
C THR A 502 -20.45 -27.16 -17.75
N ARG A 503 -20.05 -27.07 -19.01
CA ARG A 503 -19.34 -28.15 -19.72
C ARG A 503 -17.95 -28.41 -19.14
N ARG A 504 -17.22 -27.37 -18.75
CA ARG A 504 -15.82 -27.44 -18.26
C ARG A 504 -15.72 -27.36 -16.72
N TRP A 505 -16.84 -27.40 -16.01
CA TRP A 505 -16.88 -27.16 -14.56
C TRP A 505 -16.05 -28.18 -13.78
N GLY A 506 -16.08 -29.46 -14.15
CA GLY A 506 -15.28 -30.50 -13.49
C GLY A 506 -13.79 -30.18 -13.51
N GLU A 507 -13.25 -29.83 -14.68
CA GLU A 507 -11.84 -29.46 -14.84
C GLU A 507 -11.49 -28.15 -14.10
N LEU A 508 -12.36 -27.13 -14.19
CA LEU A 508 -12.17 -25.87 -13.47
C LEU A 508 -12.16 -26.07 -11.95
N LYS A 509 -13.02 -26.95 -11.45
CA LYS A 509 -13.12 -27.28 -10.03
C LYS A 509 -11.83 -27.94 -9.53
N GLU A 510 -11.29 -28.92 -10.26
CA GLU A 510 -10.01 -29.55 -9.93
C GLU A 510 -8.87 -28.52 -9.92
N ALA A 511 -8.80 -27.66 -10.94
CA ALA A 511 -7.80 -26.59 -10.99
C ALA A 511 -7.90 -25.60 -9.82
N LEU A 512 -9.13 -25.23 -9.40
CA LEU A 512 -9.36 -24.36 -8.23
C LEU A 512 -8.96 -25.05 -6.91
N GLN A 513 -9.17 -26.37 -6.78
CA GLN A 513 -8.70 -27.13 -5.62
C GLN A 513 -7.18 -27.12 -5.55
N ASP A 514 -6.52 -27.38 -6.67
CA ASP A 514 -5.07 -27.37 -6.77
C ASP A 514 -4.48 -25.97 -6.55
N ALA A 515 -5.23 -24.93 -6.90
CA ALA A 515 -4.87 -23.55 -6.63
C ALA A 515 -5.05 -23.13 -5.15
N SER A 516 -5.61 -23.98 -4.29
CA SER A 516 -5.82 -23.70 -2.85
C SER A 516 -6.68 -22.45 -2.59
N VAL A 517 -7.77 -22.29 -3.36
CA VAL A 517 -8.72 -21.18 -3.27
C VAL A 517 -9.29 -21.06 -1.85
N THR A 518 -9.42 -19.83 -1.36
CA THR A 518 -9.87 -19.53 0.01
C THR A 518 -11.39 -19.39 0.13
N ALA A 519 -11.92 -19.47 1.35
CA ALA A 519 -13.33 -19.16 1.59
C ALA A 519 -13.70 -17.74 1.17
N GLU A 520 -12.78 -16.78 1.28
CA GLU A 520 -12.98 -15.39 0.85
C GLU A 520 -13.18 -15.33 -0.68
N ASP A 521 -12.32 -16.00 -1.43
CA ASP A 521 -12.42 -16.11 -2.89
C ASP A 521 -13.74 -16.77 -3.35
N VAL A 522 -14.20 -17.78 -2.60
CA VAL A 522 -15.48 -18.44 -2.83
C VAL A 522 -16.64 -17.51 -2.49
N MET A 523 -16.58 -16.78 -1.37
CA MET A 523 -17.60 -15.78 -1.03
C MET A 523 -17.75 -14.77 -2.17
N ASP A 524 -16.64 -14.28 -2.72
CA ASP A 524 -16.64 -13.37 -3.85
C ASP A 524 -17.18 -13.99 -5.14
N CYS A 525 -17.03 -15.29 -5.35
CA CYS A 525 -17.71 -16.00 -6.44
C CYS A 525 -19.22 -16.13 -6.18
N VAL A 526 -19.63 -16.39 -4.93
CA VAL A 526 -21.02 -16.64 -4.53
C VAL A 526 -21.85 -15.35 -4.47
N THR A 527 -21.28 -14.21 -4.09
CA THR A 527 -21.96 -12.90 -4.15
C THR A 527 -22.53 -12.59 -5.54
N HIS A 528 -21.89 -13.12 -6.57
CA HIS A 528 -22.30 -12.97 -7.97
C HIS A 528 -23.19 -14.14 -8.46
N TYR A 529 -23.47 -15.15 -7.61
CA TYR A 529 -24.10 -16.42 -7.94
C TYR A 529 -25.57 -16.56 -7.54
N ARG A 530 -26.44 -17.01 -8.48
CA ARG A 530 -27.86 -17.30 -8.20
C ARG A 530 -28.40 -18.71 -8.54
N PRO A 531 -27.85 -19.54 -9.45
CA PRO A 531 -28.29 -20.92 -9.55
C PRO A 531 -27.82 -21.74 -8.34
N VAL A 532 -28.75 -22.41 -7.69
CA VAL A 532 -28.58 -23.14 -6.41
C VAL A 532 -27.59 -24.32 -6.50
N GLY A 533 -27.35 -24.86 -7.71
CA GLY A 533 -26.51 -26.06 -7.90
C GLY A 533 -25.01 -25.87 -7.69
N ALA A 534 -24.40 -24.82 -8.27
CA ALA A 534 -22.93 -24.71 -8.21
C ALA A 534 -22.39 -24.03 -6.95
N VAL A 535 -23.24 -23.38 -6.14
CA VAL A 535 -22.82 -22.85 -4.83
C VAL A 535 -22.39 -24.00 -3.92
N ALA A 536 -23.12 -25.12 -3.91
CA ALA A 536 -22.73 -26.30 -3.14
C ALA A 536 -21.36 -26.84 -3.55
N GLU A 537 -21.06 -26.80 -4.85
CA GLU A 537 -19.78 -27.27 -5.37
C GLU A 537 -18.62 -26.32 -5.08
N LEU A 538 -18.86 -25.01 -5.12
CA LEU A 538 -17.89 -24.00 -4.68
C LEU A 538 -17.61 -24.10 -3.18
N VAL A 539 -18.65 -24.30 -2.36
CA VAL A 539 -18.50 -24.51 -0.91
C VAL A 539 -17.69 -25.76 -0.61
N ALA A 540 -17.81 -26.80 -1.43
CA ALA A 540 -17.01 -28.02 -1.30
C ALA A 540 -15.50 -27.77 -1.43
N LEU A 541 -15.08 -26.73 -2.17
CA LEU A 541 -13.67 -26.36 -2.35
C LEU A 541 -13.02 -25.89 -1.04
N VAL A 542 -13.83 -25.36 -0.12
CA VAL A 542 -13.37 -24.71 1.11
C VAL A 542 -13.92 -25.41 2.36
N GLY A 543 -14.43 -26.63 2.19
CA GLY A 543 -15.06 -27.41 3.28
C GLY A 543 -14.06 -27.86 4.35
N ASP A 544 -12.78 -27.99 4.02
CA ASP A 544 -11.70 -28.30 4.95
C ASP A 544 -11.25 -27.08 5.79
N GLN A 545 -11.64 -25.88 5.38
CA GLN A 545 -11.32 -24.65 6.09
C GLN A 545 -12.14 -24.54 7.37
N LYS A 546 -11.44 -24.45 8.49
CA LYS A 546 -12.09 -24.42 9.81
C LYS A 546 -12.82 -23.12 10.10
N ARG A 547 -12.41 -22.01 9.47
CA ARG A 547 -12.94 -20.67 9.74
C ARG A 547 -13.17 -19.89 8.47
N TRP A 548 -14.29 -19.17 8.41
CA TRP A 548 -14.63 -18.27 7.33
C TRP A 548 -14.66 -16.83 7.83
N LEU A 549 -13.91 -15.93 7.19
CA LEU A 549 -13.81 -14.53 7.58
C LEU A 549 -14.74 -13.64 6.74
N VAL A 550 -15.61 -12.89 7.41
CA VAL A 550 -16.60 -11.99 6.83
C VAL A 550 -16.19 -10.55 7.13
N ARG A 551 -15.83 -9.80 6.08
CA ARG A 551 -15.28 -8.43 6.19
C ARG A 551 -16.22 -7.33 5.70
N ASN A 552 -17.17 -7.64 4.83
CA ASN A 552 -18.13 -6.68 4.28
C ASN A 552 -19.56 -7.25 4.19
N ALA A 553 -20.54 -6.39 3.99
CA ALA A 553 -21.95 -6.77 3.96
C ALA A 553 -22.29 -7.80 2.85
N ARG A 554 -21.51 -7.84 1.77
CA ARG A 554 -21.70 -8.81 0.68
C ARG A 554 -21.26 -10.20 1.09
N HIS A 555 -20.15 -10.32 1.82
CA HIS A 555 -19.71 -11.59 2.39
C HIS A 555 -20.79 -12.14 3.33
N VAL A 556 -21.51 -11.30 4.08
CA VAL A 556 -22.64 -11.75 4.93
C VAL A 556 -23.70 -12.47 4.10
N ALA A 557 -24.09 -11.90 2.95
CA ALA A 557 -25.06 -12.50 2.05
C ALA A 557 -24.54 -13.79 1.39
N ALA A 558 -23.29 -13.79 0.96
CA ALA A 558 -22.65 -14.96 0.38
C ALA A 558 -22.53 -16.10 1.38
N VAL A 559 -22.02 -15.84 2.58
CA VAL A 559 -21.91 -16.84 3.64
C VAL A 559 -23.28 -17.36 4.05
N ALA A 560 -24.31 -16.52 4.16
CA ALA A 560 -25.67 -16.97 4.41
C ALA A 560 -26.14 -17.99 3.35
N THR A 561 -25.76 -17.78 2.09
CA THR A 561 -26.06 -18.70 0.99
C THR A 561 -25.20 -19.96 1.07
N MET A 562 -23.89 -19.83 1.28
CA MET A 562 -22.94 -20.93 1.42
C MET A 562 -23.31 -21.88 2.57
N LEU A 563 -23.67 -21.34 3.74
CA LEU A 563 -24.06 -22.12 4.92
C LEU A 563 -25.29 -23.00 4.68
N ARG A 564 -26.24 -22.57 3.83
CA ARG A 564 -27.41 -23.39 3.47
C ARG A 564 -27.01 -24.65 2.70
N HIS A 565 -25.91 -24.58 1.94
CA HIS A 565 -25.37 -25.70 1.16
C HIS A 565 -24.36 -26.54 1.94
N ALA A 566 -23.60 -25.92 2.84
CA ALA A 566 -22.60 -26.59 3.66
C ALA A 566 -23.19 -27.65 4.62
N ARG A 567 -24.49 -27.55 4.95
CA ARG A 567 -25.19 -28.49 5.84
C ARG A 567 -25.40 -29.90 5.26
N HIS A 568 -24.98 -30.14 4.02
CA HIS A 568 -25.07 -31.49 3.45
C HIS A 568 -24.04 -32.41 4.13
N PRO A 569 -24.39 -33.64 4.56
CA PRO A 569 -23.51 -34.58 5.29
C PRO A 569 -22.19 -34.97 4.59
N ARG A 570 -22.01 -34.54 3.33
CA ARG A 570 -20.83 -34.81 2.51
C ARG A 570 -19.73 -33.75 2.67
N TYR A 571 -20.04 -32.57 3.24
CA TYR A 571 -19.08 -31.48 3.40
C TYR A 571 -18.70 -31.36 4.89
N ALA A 572 -17.40 -31.23 5.15
CA ALA A 572 -16.86 -31.21 6.50
C ALA A 572 -17.50 -30.10 7.36
N GLN A 573 -17.57 -30.34 8.68
CA GLN A 573 -18.16 -29.41 9.64
C GLN A 573 -17.34 -28.12 9.69
N ILE A 574 -17.88 -27.03 9.14
CA ILE A 574 -17.36 -25.68 9.37
C ILE A 574 -17.39 -25.44 10.88
N TYR A 575 -16.25 -25.08 11.47
CA TYR A 575 -16.16 -24.90 12.92
C TYR A 575 -16.65 -23.51 13.33
N SER A 576 -16.24 -22.46 12.62
CA SER A 576 -16.68 -21.10 12.93
C SER A 576 -16.77 -20.13 11.73
N VAL A 577 -17.60 -19.11 11.87
CA VAL A 577 -17.63 -17.91 11.01
C VAL A 577 -17.23 -16.70 11.85
N ASP A 578 -16.26 -15.93 11.36
CA ASP A 578 -15.70 -14.77 12.03
C ASP A 578 -16.21 -13.51 11.30
N VAL A 579 -17.07 -12.74 11.96
CA VAL A 579 -17.65 -11.49 11.45
C VAL A 579 -16.91 -10.33 12.11
N ASN A 580 -16.14 -9.58 11.32
CA ASN A 580 -15.39 -8.41 11.79
C ASN A 580 -15.67 -7.21 10.87
N MET A 581 -16.49 -6.27 11.33
CA MET A 581 -16.90 -5.11 10.56
C MET A 581 -17.58 -4.03 11.41
N GLU A 582 -17.78 -2.86 10.80
CA GLU A 582 -18.57 -1.79 11.40
C GLU A 582 -20.04 -2.19 11.55
N ALA A 583 -20.61 -1.92 12.73
CA ALA A 583 -22.00 -2.25 13.05
C ALA A 583 -22.97 -1.64 12.05
N ALA A 584 -22.73 -0.40 11.60
CA ALA A 584 -23.57 0.28 10.61
C ALA A 584 -23.64 -0.49 9.27
N ALA A 585 -22.52 -1.07 8.82
CA ALA A 585 -22.46 -1.84 7.57
C ALA A 585 -23.19 -3.19 7.67
N LEU A 586 -23.32 -3.75 8.88
CA LEU A 586 -24.01 -5.03 9.11
C LEU A 586 -25.53 -4.89 9.20
N ARG A 587 -26.05 -3.69 9.48
CA ARG A 587 -27.49 -3.46 9.67
C ARG A 587 -28.28 -3.76 8.40
N GLY A 588 -29.44 -4.41 8.57
CA GLY A 588 -30.41 -4.65 7.51
C GLY A 588 -30.86 -6.11 7.37
N VAL A 589 -31.51 -6.40 6.23
CA VAL A 589 -32.15 -7.71 5.97
C VAL A 589 -31.14 -8.85 5.84
N LEU A 590 -29.91 -8.56 5.38
CA LEU A 590 -28.86 -9.54 5.15
C LEU A 590 -28.38 -10.22 6.44
N TRP A 591 -28.27 -9.46 7.54
CA TRP A 591 -27.87 -10.01 8.83
C TRP A 591 -28.86 -11.04 9.37
N LYS A 592 -30.17 -10.75 9.31
CA LYS A 592 -31.21 -11.71 9.73
C LYS A 592 -31.15 -12.99 8.91
N ALA A 593 -30.92 -12.89 7.60
CA ALA A 593 -30.76 -14.04 6.72
C ALA A 593 -29.51 -14.86 7.05
N PHE A 594 -28.41 -14.21 7.40
CA PHE A 594 -27.19 -14.86 7.89
C PHE A 594 -27.42 -15.60 9.20
N VAL A 595 -28.00 -14.94 10.21
CA VAL A 595 -28.26 -15.54 11.52
C VAL A 595 -29.14 -16.79 11.40
N ALA A 596 -30.18 -16.75 10.55
CA ALA A 596 -30.99 -17.93 10.26
C ALA A 596 -30.20 -19.07 9.58
N ALA A 597 -29.25 -18.73 8.70
CA ALA A 597 -28.39 -19.69 8.02
C ALA A 597 -27.25 -20.23 8.90
N ALA A 598 -26.90 -19.56 9.99
CA ALA A 598 -25.81 -19.92 10.90
C ALA A 598 -26.24 -20.82 12.08
N ARG A 599 -27.45 -21.39 12.05
CA ARG A 599 -27.89 -22.39 13.04
C ARG A 599 -26.87 -23.53 13.17
N ASP A 600 -26.51 -23.85 14.41
CA ASP A 600 -25.56 -24.90 14.79
C ASP A 600 -24.08 -24.65 14.38
N VAL A 601 -23.77 -23.45 13.87
CA VAL A 601 -22.41 -23.04 13.50
C VAL A 601 -21.82 -22.13 14.59
N GLY A 602 -20.52 -22.28 14.86
CA GLY A 602 -19.78 -21.36 15.73
C GLY A 602 -19.72 -19.97 15.10
N VAL A 603 -20.07 -18.91 15.83
CA VAL A 603 -19.97 -17.54 15.30
C VAL A 603 -19.15 -16.69 16.24
N ARG A 604 -18.18 -15.95 15.68
CA ARG A 604 -17.37 -14.96 16.37
C ARG A 604 -17.74 -13.60 15.79
N ILE A 605 -18.16 -12.68 16.64
CA ILE A 605 -18.67 -11.37 16.22
C ILE A 605 -17.82 -10.27 16.86
N GLU A 606 -17.20 -9.45 16.03
CA GLU A 606 -16.50 -8.23 16.44
C GLU A 606 -17.13 -7.05 15.69
N LEU A 607 -17.80 -6.18 16.44
CA LEU A 607 -18.50 -5.01 15.92
C LEU A 607 -17.75 -3.74 16.32
N SER A 608 -17.38 -2.95 15.32
CA SER A 608 -16.82 -1.61 15.51
C SER A 608 -17.86 -0.52 15.27
N SER A 609 -17.66 0.63 15.90
CA SER A 609 -18.49 1.83 15.75
C SER A 609 -17.62 3.07 15.99
N PRO A 610 -17.95 4.23 15.41
CA PRO A 610 -17.21 5.48 15.64
C PRO A 610 -17.13 5.84 17.13
N ASP A 611 -18.26 5.76 17.85
CA ASP A 611 -18.25 5.70 19.31
C ASP A 611 -18.40 4.24 19.75
N ARG A 612 -17.39 3.72 20.46
CA ARG A 612 -17.38 2.34 20.99
C ARG A 612 -18.55 2.03 21.94
N TYR A 613 -19.28 3.05 22.40
CA TYR A 613 -20.44 2.93 23.27
C TYR A 613 -21.78 3.07 22.53
N ASP A 614 -21.79 3.20 21.21
CA ASP A 614 -23.01 3.13 20.41
C ASP A 614 -23.63 1.71 20.50
N PRO A 615 -24.87 1.56 20.99
CA PRO A 615 -25.45 0.24 21.23
C PRO A 615 -25.71 -0.55 19.94
N HIS A 616 -25.45 -1.87 19.99
CA HIS A 616 -25.64 -2.80 18.87
C HIS A 616 -26.85 -3.74 19.04
N ASP A 617 -27.81 -3.39 19.92
CA ASP A 617 -28.93 -4.25 20.28
C ASP A 617 -29.75 -4.73 19.06
N ASP A 618 -29.90 -3.89 18.04
CA ASP A 618 -30.60 -4.23 16.80
C ASP A 618 -29.97 -5.40 16.03
N LEU A 619 -28.64 -5.57 16.14
CA LEU A 619 -27.89 -6.70 15.60
C LEU A 619 -27.91 -7.92 16.53
N LEU A 620 -28.12 -7.71 17.83
CA LEU A 620 -28.17 -8.79 18.82
C LEU A 620 -29.53 -9.47 18.86
N LEU A 621 -30.63 -8.72 18.76
CA LEU A 621 -31.99 -9.25 18.85
C LEU A 621 -32.25 -10.44 17.91
N PRO A 622 -31.80 -10.46 16.64
CA PRO A 622 -31.95 -11.62 15.76
C PRO A 622 -31.27 -12.90 16.26
N LEU A 623 -30.26 -12.81 17.13
CA LEU A 623 -29.58 -13.99 17.69
C LEU A 623 -30.49 -14.75 18.66
N HIS A 624 -31.46 -14.08 19.28
CA HIS A 624 -32.39 -14.72 20.21
C HIS A 624 -33.17 -15.83 19.50
N ASN A 625 -33.09 -17.06 20.02
CA ASN A 625 -33.70 -18.27 19.45
C ASN A 625 -33.24 -18.64 18.03
N SER A 626 -32.11 -18.11 17.55
CA SER A 626 -31.56 -18.43 16.22
C SER A 626 -30.94 -19.83 16.12
N GLY A 627 -30.55 -20.42 17.26
CA GLY A 627 -29.75 -21.64 17.31
C GLY A 627 -28.28 -21.45 16.91
N VAL A 628 -27.82 -20.21 16.76
CA VAL A 628 -26.38 -19.88 16.60
C VAL A 628 -25.62 -20.25 17.87
N ARG A 629 -24.41 -20.80 17.72
CA ARG A 629 -23.47 -21.00 18.84
C ARG A 629 -22.45 -19.86 18.84
N LEU A 630 -22.63 -18.89 19.72
CA LEU A 630 -21.67 -17.79 19.83
C LEU A 630 -20.39 -18.30 20.53
N GLU A 631 -19.24 -18.07 19.92
CA GLU A 631 -17.92 -18.45 20.47
C GLU A 631 -17.19 -17.23 21.05
N TRP A 632 -17.33 -16.07 20.39
CA TRP A 632 -16.77 -14.81 20.84
C TRP A 632 -17.68 -13.65 20.43
N PHE A 633 -17.87 -12.70 21.32
CA PHE A 633 -18.52 -11.42 21.03
C PHE A 633 -17.67 -10.26 21.56
N SER A 634 -17.52 -9.23 20.74
CA SER A 634 -16.94 -7.93 21.09
C SER A 634 -17.84 -6.84 20.51
N GLY A 635 -18.45 -6.03 21.36
CA GLY A 635 -19.39 -4.99 20.92
C GLY A 635 -20.11 -4.28 22.07
N CYS A 636 -20.96 -3.32 21.74
CA CYS A 636 -21.73 -2.55 22.72
C CYS A 636 -23.17 -3.06 22.88
N VAL A 637 -23.66 -3.08 24.11
CA VAL A 637 -25.04 -3.46 24.48
C VAL A 637 -25.65 -2.32 25.27
N GLY A 638 -26.87 -1.92 24.92
CA GLY A 638 -27.60 -0.81 25.54
C GLY A 638 -28.91 -1.20 26.21
N THR A 639 -29.43 -2.42 26.01
CA THR A 639 -30.73 -2.84 26.58
C THR A 639 -30.68 -4.23 27.20
N SER A 640 -31.57 -4.48 28.18
CA SER A 640 -31.75 -5.83 28.77
C SER A 640 -32.19 -6.87 27.73
N ALA A 641 -32.89 -6.45 26.67
CA ALA A 641 -33.27 -7.34 25.57
C ALA A 641 -32.05 -7.79 24.76
N GLY A 642 -31.07 -6.90 24.52
CA GLY A 642 -29.78 -7.25 23.91
C GLY A 642 -28.96 -8.22 24.76
N VAL A 643 -28.93 -8.01 26.09
CA VAL A 643 -28.28 -8.95 27.03
C VAL A 643 -28.95 -10.32 26.98
N ALA A 644 -30.29 -10.37 27.00
CA ALA A 644 -31.05 -11.62 26.90
C ALA A 644 -30.82 -12.34 25.56
N ALA A 645 -30.68 -11.59 24.46
CA ALA A 645 -30.35 -12.15 23.15
C ALA A 645 -28.95 -12.78 23.12
N LEU A 646 -27.94 -12.12 23.70
CA LEU A 646 -26.60 -12.69 23.88
C LEU A 646 -26.63 -13.94 24.76
N ALA A 647 -27.33 -13.89 25.89
CA ALA A 647 -27.44 -15.00 26.83
C ALA A 647 -28.02 -16.27 26.21
N ALA A 648 -28.91 -16.12 25.21
CA ALA A 648 -29.52 -17.23 24.50
C ALA A 648 -28.51 -18.04 23.66
N VAL A 649 -27.42 -17.41 23.20
CA VAL A 649 -26.44 -18.02 22.27
C VAL A 649 -25.03 -18.19 22.85
N ALA A 650 -24.72 -17.55 23.99
CA ALA A 650 -23.36 -17.41 24.53
C ALA A 650 -22.80 -18.63 25.30
N ARG A 651 -23.33 -19.86 25.12
CA ARG A 651 -22.95 -21.03 25.95
C ARG A 651 -21.45 -21.37 25.83
N GLY A 652 -20.66 -21.01 26.83
CA GLY A 652 -19.20 -21.16 26.87
C GLY A 652 -18.43 -20.08 26.11
N ALA A 653 -19.11 -19.06 25.60
CA ALA A 653 -18.51 -18.00 24.79
C ALA A 653 -17.58 -17.09 25.60
N ARG A 654 -16.64 -16.45 24.92
CA ARG A 654 -15.97 -15.26 25.45
C ARG A 654 -16.76 -14.01 25.08
N LEU A 655 -17.06 -13.16 26.05
CA LEU A 655 -17.85 -11.95 25.86
C LEU A 655 -17.05 -10.73 26.29
N ASP A 656 -16.81 -9.81 25.37
CA ASP A 656 -16.18 -8.51 25.59
C ASP A 656 -17.25 -7.43 25.36
N ILE A 657 -18.00 -7.06 26.41
CA ILE A 657 -19.20 -6.21 26.34
C ILE A 657 -18.87 -4.77 26.76
N ARG A 658 -19.14 -3.80 25.88
CA ARG A 658 -19.28 -2.38 26.27
C ARG A 658 -20.71 -2.11 26.68
N MET A 659 -20.90 -1.45 27.81
CA MET A 659 -22.22 -1.06 28.30
C MET A 659 -22.50 0.39 27.93
N ALA A 660 -23.45 0.62 27.01
CA ALA A 660 -23.87 1.98 26.63
C ALA A 660 -24.51 2.73 27.82
N ALA A 661 -25.18 1.99 28.69
CA ALA A 661 -25.75 2.45 29.95
C ALA A 661 -25.60 1.32 31.00
N PRO A 662 -25.78 1.60 32.31
CA PRO A 662 -25.77 0.55 33.32
C PRO A 662 -26.84 -0.52 33.04
N LEU A 663 -26.41 -1.78 32.90
CA LEU A 663 -27.27 -2.91 32.49
C LEU A 663 -27.20 -4.07 33.48
N ASP A 664 -28.35 -4.70 33.73
CA ASP A 664 -28.43 -5.98 34.43
C ASP A 664 -27.90 -7.11 33.53
N LEU A 665 -26.78 -7.70 33.94
CA LEU A 665 -26.09 -8.77 33.23
C LEU A 665 -26.40 -10.16 33.82
N SER A 666 -27.29 -10.26 34.81
CA SER A 666 -27.61 -11.50 35.54
C SER A 666 -28.10 -12.63 34.63
N THR A 667 -28.73 -12.30 33.50
CA THR A 667 -29.19 -13.27 32.49
C THR A 667 -28.04 -14.06 31.84
N LEU A 668 -26.81 -13.53 31.87
CA LEU A 668 -25.61 -14.22 31.39
C LEU A 668 -25.07 -15.28 32.39
N ARG A 669 -25.65 -15.40 33.58
CA ARG A 669 -25.16 -16.29 34.64
C ARG A 669 -25.09 -17.75 34.17
N GLY A 670 -23.88 -18.33 34.27
CA GLY A 670 -23.61 -19.71 33.85
C GLY A 670 -23.69 -19.94 32.34
N LYS A 671 -23.78 -18.87 31.54
CA LYS A 671 -23.82 -18.96 30.08
C LYS A 671 -22.44 -18.77 29.45
N TYR A 672 -21.57 -17.90 29.95
CA TYR A 672 -20.27 -17.62 29.32
C TYR A 672 -19.08 -18.39 29.92
N GLY A 673 -17.97 -18.44 29.18
CA GLY A 673 -16.67 -18.96 29.65
C GLY A 673 -15.72 -17.86 30.16
N ASP A 674 -15.71 -16.68 29.52
CA ASP A 674 -14.97 -15.48 29.95
C ASP A 674 -15.83 -14.24 29.70
N LEU A 675 -15.91 -13.33 30.66
CA LEU A 675 -16.68 -12.08 30.54
C LEU A 675 -15.82 -10.90 30.93
N ARG A 676 -15.64 -9.99 29.96
CA ARG A 676 -15.01 -8.68 30.14
C ARG A 676 -16.06 -7.62 29.89
N VAL A 677 -16.21 -6.71 30.83
CA VAL A 677 -17.18 -5.62 30.76
C VAL A 677 -16.44 -4.31 30.76
N TYR A 678 -16.79 -3.44 29.82
CA TYR A 678 -16.27 -2.10 29.65
C TYR A 678 -17.39 -1.11 29.91
N THR A 679 -17.11 -0.06 30.67
CA THR A 679 -18.09 0.99 30.98
C THR A 679 -17.38 2.33 31.16
N ARG A 680 -18.14 3.43 31.03
CA ARG A 680 -17.66 4.78 31.37
C ARG A 680 -17.95 5.07 32.86
N PRO A 681 -17.24 6.02 33.49
CA PRO A 681 -17.57 6.47 34.83
C PRO A 681 -19.03 6.95 34.92
N ILE A 682 -19.79 6.36 35.85
CA ILE A 682 -21.16 6.71 36.21
C ILE A 682 -21.08 7.80 37.29
N PRO A 683 -21.61 9.01 37.04
CA PRO A 683 -21.64 10.05 38.05
C PRO A 683 -22.65 9.71 39.17
N PRO A 684 -22.33 9.98 40.45
CA PRO A 684 -23.30 9.85 41.54
C PRO A 684 -24.34 11.00 41.52
N PRO A 685 -25.62 10.76 41.84
CA PRO A 685 -26.23 9.47 42.17
C PRO A 685 -26.57 8.67 40.90
N GLY A 686 -25.85 7.56 40.67
CA GLY A 686 -26.13 6.65 39.57
C GLY A 686 -27.31 5.71 39.85
N PRO A 687 -27.80 4.99 38.83
CA PRO A 687 -28.86 4.00 39.01
C PRO A 687 -28.45 2.89 39.99
N SER A 688 -29.43 2.40 40.75
CA SER A 688 -29.26 1.28 41.69
C SER A 688 -28.59 0.07 41.03
N SER A 689 -27.62 -0.52 41.73
CA SER A 689 -26.68 -1.54 41.28
C SER A 689 -27.30 -2.59 40.34
N PRO A 690 -26.89 -2.64 39.06
CA PRO A 690 -27.35 -3.71 38.17
C PRO A 690 -26.81 -5.07 38.67
N ALA A 691 -27.62 -6.12 38.54
CA ALA A 691 -27.22 -7.44 39.01
C ALA A 691 -26.14 -8.05 38.08
N TRP A 692 -25.07 -8.57 38.68
CA TRP A 692 -23.95 -9.17 37.95
C TRP A 692 -24.04 -10.70 37.91
N PRO A 693 -23.65 -11.32 36.78
CA PRO A 693 -23.67 -12.77 36.64
C PRO A 693 -22.46 -13.40 37.36
N LEU A 694 -22.71 -14.20 38.40
CA LEU A 694 -21.68 -14.99 39.09
C LEU A 694 -21.98 -16.50 39.02
N PRO A 695 -20.99 -17.42 38.98
CA PRO A 695 -19.63 -17.41 38.38
C PRO A 695 -19.60 -17.87 36.90
N PRO A 696 -18.47 -17.72 36.15
CA PRO A 696 -17.13 -17.24 36.57
C PRO A 696 -17.05 -15.73 36.85
N SER A 697 -16.12 -15.27 37.71
CA SER A 697 -16.01 -13.84 38.04
C SER A 697 -15.57 -13.01 36.81
N PRO A 698 -16.23 -11.88 36.52
CA PRO A 698 -15.94 -11.06 35.35
C PRO A 698 -14.71 -10.17 35.57
N LEU A 699 -14.16 -9.68 34.46
CA LEU A 699 -13.18 -8.59 34.41
C LEU A 699 -13.92 -7.27 34.14
N LEU A 700 -13.68 -6.25 34.96
CA LEU A 700 -14.24 -4.91 34.75
C LEU A 700 -13.15 -3.95 34.23
N CYS A 701 -13.48 -3.21 33.19
CA CYS A 701 -12.70 -2.11 32.63
C CYS A 701 -13.52 -0.82 32.73
N VAL A 702 -12.97 0.23 33.35
CA VAL A 702 -13.58 1.57 33.32
C VAL A 702 -12.75 2.45 32.39
N GLU A 703 -13.31 2.78 31.22
CA GLU A 703 -12.67 3.60 30.17
C GLU A 703 -13.05 5.08 30.34
N GLY A 704 -12.15 6.01 29.99
CA GLY A 704 -12.46 7.45 30.01
C GLY A 704 -12.49 8.06 31.41
N ALA A 705 -11.66 7.55 32.32
CA ALA A 705 -11.44 8.17 33.62
C ALA A 705 -10.56 9.43 33.47
N ASP A 706 -11.18 10.58 33.29
CA ASP A 706 -10.53 11.90 33.18
C ASP A 706 -10.03 12.45 34.53
N GLU A 707 -9.23 13.52 34.50
CA GLU A 707 -8.82 14.23 35.71
C GLU A 707 -10.05 14.64 36.56
N VAL A 708 -9.96 14.50 37.88
CA VAL A 708 -11.03 14.82 38.84
C VAL A 708 -12.19 13.80 38.85
N SER A 709 -12.16 12.74 38.02
CA SER A 709 -13.27 11.77 37.92
C SER A 709 -13.20 10.58 38.90
N TRP A 710 -12.22 10.55 39.82
CA TRP A 710 -11.99 9.37 40.68
C TRP A 710 -13.22 8.95 41.50
N GLY A 711 -14.06 9.90 41.93
CA GLY A 711 -15.29 9.61 42.68
C GLY A 711 -16.34 8.89 41.82
N ALA A 712 -16.48 9.28 40.55
CA ALA A 712 -17.35 8.59 39.59
C ALA A 712 -16.81 7.19 39.26
N VAL A 713 -15.48 7.05 39.13
CA VAL A 713 -14.82 5.75 38.96
C VAL A 713 -15.07 4.84 40.16
N ALA A 714 -14.87 5.34 41.38
CA ALA A 714 -15.13 4.60 42.61
C ALA A 714 -16.60 4.15 42.67
N HIS A 715 -17.54 5.08 42.47
CA HIS A 715 -18.97 4.79 42.45
C HIS A 715 -19.34 3.72 41.42
N THR A 716 -18.76 3.80 40.21
CA THR A 716 -18.99 2.81 39.14
C THR A 716 -18.51 1.43 39.53
N ILE A 717 -17.32 1.32 40.11
CA ILE A 717 -16.75 0.01 40.49
C ILE A 717 -17.56 -0.61 41.63
N THR A 718 -17.97 0.19 42.60
CA THR A 718 -18.70 -0.28 43.78
C THR A 718 -20.15 -0.62 43.44
N SER A 719 -20.81 0.17 42.59
CA SER A 719 -22.17 -0.12 42.11
C SER A 719 -22.22 -1.38 41.23
N LEU A 720 -21.11 -1.70 40.57
CA LEU A 720 -20.97 -2.88 39.71
C LEU A 720 -20.29 -4.06 40.41
N ALA A 721 -19.98 -3.96 41.69
CA ALA A 721 -19.35 -5.04 42.44
C ALA A 721 -20.31 -6.25 42.52
N PRO A 722 -19.86 -7.46 42.16
CA PRO A 722 -20.74 -8.63 42.18
C PRO A 722 -21.27 -8.92 43.59
N PRO A 723 -22.59 -9.15 43.78
CA PRO A 723 -23.16 -9.39 45.10
C PRO A 723 -22.67 -10.71 45.70
N ASP A 724 -22.49 -10.75 47.02
CA ASP A 724 -22.07 -11.96 47.73
C ASP A 724 -23.12 -13.08 47.59
N LYS A 725 -22.65 -14.32 47.41
CA LYS A 725 -23.46 -15.54 47.28
C LYS A 725 -23.61 -16.33 48.58
N SER A 726 -23.34 -15.73 49.74
CA SER A 726 -23.37 -16.45 51.01
C SER A 726 -24.75 -16.57 51.70
N SER A 727 -25.86 -16.40 50.98
CA SER A 727 -27.20 -16.74 51.52
C SER A 727 -27.61 -18.21 51.34
N SER A 728 -26.79 -19.06 50.70
CA SER A 728 -27.02 -20.51 50.74
C SER A 728 -26.53 -21.08 52.08
N VAL A 729 -27.47 -21.24 53.01
CA VAL A 729 -27.45 -22.08 54.23
C VAL A 729 -26.06 -22.62 54.60
N ILE A 730 -25.32 -21.86 55.41
CA ILE A 730 -24.07 -22.31 56.01
C ILE A 730 -24.43 -23.29 57.15
N PRO A 731 -23.86 -24.52 57.19
CA PRO A 731 -24.05 -25.43 58.32
C PRO A 731 -23.57 -24.78 59.64
N PRO A 732 -24.29 -24.94 60.75
CA PRO A 732 -23.89 -24.36 62.03
C PRO A 732 -22.52 -24.93 62.47
N GLY A 733 -21.48 -24.09 62.45
CA GLY A 733 -20.12 -24.47 62.88
C GLY A 733 -18.96 -23.80 62.14
N CYS A 734 -19.17 -23.24 60.94
CA CYS A 734 -18.11 -22.53 60.19
C CYS A 734 -18.05 -21.04 60.57
N LYS A 735 -16.99 -20.65 61.31
CA LYS A 735 -16.71 -19.24 61.64
C LYS A 735 -16.38 -18.43 60.38
N ASN A 736 -17.28 -17.50 60.04
CA ASN A 736 -17.13 -16.25 59.29
C ASN A 736 -15.90 -16.10 58.38
N ARG A 737 -16.03 -16.54 57.12
CA ARG A 737 -15.42 -15.81 55.99
C ARG A 737 -16.56 -15.16 55.23
N THR A 738 -16.82 -13.89 55.52
CA THR A 738 -17.72 -13.05 54.72
C THR A 738 -17.26 -13.09 53.26
N GLY A 739 -18.17 -13.41 52.35
CA GLY A 739 -17.86 -13.49 50.93
C GLY A 739 -17.66 -12.08 50.41
N VAL A 740 -16.43 -11.77 50.02
CA VAL A 740 -16.08 -10.42 49.58
C VAL A 740 -16.42 -10.28 48.09
N PRO A 741 -17.05 -9.17 47.64
CA PRO A 741 -17.26 -8.88 46.22
C PRO A 741 -15.93 -8.95 45.46
N ARG A 742 -15.86 -9.83 44.46
CA ARG A 742 -14.60 -10.15 43.77
C ARG A 742 -14.73 -10.06 42.26
N PHE A 743 -14.06 -9.07 41.68
CA PHE A 743 -13.72 -9.07 40.26
C PHE A 743 -12.53 -10.01 40.03
N ARG A 744 -12.47 -10.62 38.84
CA ARG A 744 -11.27 -11.39 38.45
C ARG A 744 -10.08 -10.45 38.26
N LYS A 745 -10.29 -9.35 37.55
CA LYS A 745 -9.34 -8.25 37.35
C LYS A 745 -10.12 -6.96 37.14
N LEU A 746 -9.55 -5.84 37.59
CA LEU A 746 -10.05 -4.49 37.37
C LEU A 746 -9.00 -3.74 36.55
N ARG A 747 -9.41 -2.97 35.55
CA ARG A 747 -8.51 -2.13 34.73
C ARG A 747 -9.10 -0.74 34.50
N LEU A 748 -8.24 0.27 34.40
CA LEU A 748 -8.59 1.65 34.03
C LEU A 748 -7.85 2.05 32.74
N PRO A 749 -8.15 1.42 31.59
CA PRO A 749 -7.41 1.65 30.35
C PRO A 749 -7.54 3.12 29.89
N GLY A 750 -6.40 3.74 29.59
CA GLY A 750 -6.34 5.12 29.11
C GLY A 750 -6.75 6.16 30.16
N SER A 751 -6.68 5.82 31.45
CA SER A 751 -6.99 6.75 32.53
C SER A 751 -6.05 7.96 32.55
N ARG A 752 -6.62 9.13 32.78
CA ARG A 752 -5.93 10.40 33.04
C ARG A 752 -6.01 10.83 34.50
N LEU A 753 -6.35 9.91 35.41
CA LEU A 753 -6.36 10.20 36.84
C LEU A 753 -4.97 10.61 37.31
N ARG A 754 -4.87 11.68 38.09
CA ARG A 754 -3.60 12.12 38.64
C ARG A 754 -3.14 11.17 39.74
N ALA A 755 -1.82 11.13 39.98
CA ALA A 755 -1.24 10.31 41.05
C ALA A 755 -1.88 10.58 42.43
N ALA A 756 -2.29 11.83 42.70
CA ALA A 756 -2.97 12.23 43.93
C ALA A 756 -4.41 11.68 44.07
N GLU A 757 -5.02 11.24 42.96
CA GLU A 757 -6.39 10.72 42.92
C GLU A 757 -6.44 9.20 43.10
N LEU A 758 -5.30 8.50 42.98
CA LEU A 758 -5.23 7.06 43.20
C LEU A 758 -5.45 6.68 44.67
N PRO A 759 -4.81 7.32 45.69
CA PRO A 759 -5.07 6.98 47.08
C PRO A 759 -6.55 7.03 47.51
N PRO A 760 -7.32 8.11 47.23
CA PRO A 760 -8.72 8.17 47.63
C PRO A 760 -9.59 7.17 46.86
N LEU A 761 -9.30 6.90 45.57
CA LEU A 761 -9.96 5.83 44.83
C LEU A 761 -9.75 4.47 45.51
N MET A 762 -8.49 4.14 45.82
CA MET A 762 -8.14 2.87 46.46
C MET A 762 -8.75 2.73 47.85
N GLN A 763 -8.87 3.84 48.59
CA GLN A 763 -9.53 3.86 49.89
C GLN A 763 -11.03 3.58 49.76
N ALA A 764 -11.73 4.28 48.85
CA ALA A 764 -13.16 4.07 48.62
C ALA A 764 -13.47 2.62 48.20
N LEU A 765 -12.64 2.02 47.35
CA LEU A 765 -12.79 0.61 46.97
C LEU A 765 -12.60 -0.35 48.16
N ARG A 766 -11.68 -0.03 49.09
CA ARG A 766 -11.46 -0.83 50.31
C ARG A 766 -12.61 -0.69 51.30
N ASP A 767 -13.13 0.52 51.47
CA ASP A 767 -14.23 0.80 52.40
C ASP A 767 -15.51 0.05 51.96
N GLU A 768 -15.75 -0.04 50.66
CA GLU A 768 -16.84 -0.82 50.05
C GLU A 768 -16.51 -2.32 49.88
N GLY A 769 -15.34 -2.75 50.36
CA GLY A 769 -14.93 -4.15 50.35
C GLY A 769 -14.67 -4.75 48.96
N VAL A 770 -14.43 -3.96 47.92
CA VAL A 770 -14.16 -4.47 46.56
C VAL A 770 -12.77 -5.11 46.49
N ARG A 771 -12.67 -6.36 46.00
CA ARG A 771 -11.39 -7.08 45.84
C ARG A 771 -11.18 -7.62 44.41
N THR A 772 -9.92 -7.87 44.05
CA THR A 772 -9.53 -8.52 42.78
C THR A 772 -8.88 -9.89 43.00
N GLY A 773 -8.94 -10.76 42.00
CA GLY A 773 -8.69 -12.20 42.14
C GLY A 773 -7.24 -12.66 42.30
N ILE A 774 -6.22 -11.82 42.06
CA ILE A 774 -4.83 -12.33 41.96
C ILE A 774 -4.08 -12.37 43.31
N LEU A 775 -4.35 -11.50 44.29
CA LEU A 775 -3.62 -11.55 45.59
C LEU A 775 -4.42 -11.08 46.82
N GLY A 776 -5.73 -10.84 46.71
CA GLY A 776 -6.53 -10.36 47.84
C GLY A 776 -6.23 -8.91 48.26
N ASP A 777 -5.32 -8.24 47.57
CA ASP A 777 -4.89 -6.86 47.72
C ASP A 777 -5.34 -6.08 46.47
N THR A 778 -6.09 -4.99 46.67
CA THR A 778 -6.20 -3.93 45.66
C THR A 778 -4.82 -3.25 45.58
N ARG A 779 -3.88 -3.82 44.82
CA ARG A 779 -2.61 -3.18 44.46
C ARG A 779 -2.77 -2.51 43.08
N ALA A 780 -2.42 -1.23 43.01
CA ALA A 780 -2.30 -0.53 41.73
C ALA A 780 -1.02 -1.01 41.04
N GLU A 781 -1.15 -1.86 40.03
CA GLU A 781 -0.13 -1.97 38.99
C GLU A 781 -0.43 -0.86 37.99
N VAL A 782 0.40 0.19 38.01
CA VAL A 782 0.34 1.28 37.04
C VAL A 782 1.11 0.81 35.80
N ASP A 783 0.37 0.39 34.78
CA ASP A 783 0.86 0.19 33.40
C ASP A 783 0.40 1.36 32.53
#